data_AF-A0A952M8W1-F1
#
_entry.id   AF-A0A952M8W1-F1
#
_cell.length_a   1.000
_cell.length_b   1.000
_cell.length_c   1.000
_cell.angle_alpha   90.00
_cell.angle_beta   90.00
_cell.angle_gamma   90.00
#
_symmetry.space_group_name_H-M   'P 1'
#
loop_
_entity.id
_entity.type
_entity.pdbx_description
1 polymer ?
#
loop_
_entity_poly.entity_id
_entity_poly.type
_entity_poly.pdbx_seq_one_letter_code
_entity_poly.pdbx_strand_id
1 'polypeptide(L)'
;MVMAFLKDGRILLAERKGNLKAFDPATGEVKVLATLAVNTKYTSKEGRVTEAEEGLMGLIADPDFEKNHWIFMYYADPAEPKHVLARWELHGDSLYAQTKKIILEVPTQRETCCHTGGGMAFDANGNLYLTVGNNTGNPANGTAGFDERPGRESWDDQRTAGNTNDLRGKILRIHPEADGTYTIPKGNLFAKGTDKTRPEIYTMGHRNPWRISIDSKNGYIYWGEVGPDASRDSIIGPRGYDEFNQARKAGFFGWPYFIGNNIPYSHYDYALEKVGEKFDAAQPVNKSPNNTGLENLPPPQSAFIWYPYAASDEFPLVGSSGRSATGGPVFRKADFKNAPRPFPAYYEGKWLITEFMRGWIMAVSMDKDGNFTSMERFLPKENFSSAIDMQFGPEGDLYVLEYGSAWFRGNDNARIVKIEYNGGNRKPIVVANANPVAGALPLTINLSSQGTTDYDQYDQDALAYEWKISSDNGFSQTLTDANPTLTLEKAGVYKIVFTVTDTKGEKNSAFLEVKAGNDAPVVDIAIRGGNKTFYFEGSKLDYEITVTDKEDGSVGKGIQPNEVAVNFDYAPEGFDLIEIAASHKSTDEWTTFSVGLNLINKSDCRSCHLLDKKSVGPSYLDVAAKYKGNKPAQEKLAEKIIVGGGGVWGEHAMAAHPQIRPDQAASMVSYIMSLADSKPQAAKAIPLKGSFVTTAPANDNKRGGYLLRAAYKDKGTADMQPIASEKIIALRNPVLDPELADVASGTQVLTTPSRSFSMVGNQSYLGYKNIDFTHIQQIELLLQAQPRSGALGGVVEVHLDGVDGPLLGQSEQIVPKDVDFRTAMQQMQQQQNSKKPQKTSQPGPAISAATIDFNALRRFMSVAVKIPVTNVQGTHDVYFVFKNPAAGENKILVQMVEIQFQNKLPEGN
;
A
#
# COMPACT_ATOMS: atom_id res chain seq x y z
N MET A 1 0.79 -11.94 -9.56
CA MET A 1 -0.53 -12.20 -8.92
C MET A 1 -1.60 -11.83 -9.92
N VAL A 2 -2.69 -12.58 -9.97
CA VAL A 2 -3.78 -12.44 -10.95
C VAL A 2 -5.07 -12.93 -10.30
N MET A 3 -6.20 -12.39 -10.73
CA MET A 3 -7.53 -12.80 -10.28
C MET A 3 -8.37 -13.37 -11.42
N ALA A 4 -9.31 -14.26 -11.09
CA ALA A 4 -10.29 -14.78 -12.03
C ALA A 4 -11.65 -14.94 -11.34
N PHE A 5 -12.72 -14.52 -12.00
CA PHE A 5 -14.08 -14.61 -11.46
C PHE A 5 -14.73 -15.95 -11.79
N LEU A 6 -15.48 -16.48 -10.83
CA LEU A 6 -16.47 -17.53 -11.03
C LEU A 6 -17.88 -16.92 -11.10
N LYS A 7 -18.83 -17.61 -11.73
CA LYS A 7 -20.21 -17.09 -11.89
C LYS A 7 -20.99 -17.09 -10.57
N ASP A 8 -20.54 -17.86 -9.58
CA ASP A 8 -21.08 -17.86 -8.22
C ASP A 8 -20.62 -16.66 -7.37
N GLY A 9 -19.80 -15.77 -7.93
CA GLY A 9 -19.30 -14.55 -7.27
C GLY A 9 -17.97 -14.72 -6.54
N ARG A 10 -17.43 -15.93 -6.42
CA ARG A 10 -16.09 -16.13 -5.86
C ARG A 10 -15.01 -15.60 -6.79
N ILE A 11 -13.95 -15.06 -6.19
CA ILE A 11 -12.75 -14.61 -6.89
C ILE A 11 -11.63 -15.59 -6.60
N LEU A 12 -11.13 -16.26 -7.63
CA LEU A 12 -9.91 -17.05 -7.53
C LEU A 12 -8.68 -16.14 -7.63
N LEU A 13 -7.68 -16.39 -6.80
CA LEU A 13 -6.44 -15.61 -6.76
C LEU A 13 -5.24 -16.54 -6.92
N ALA A 14 -4.33 -16.18 -7.81
CA ALA A 14 -3.06 -16.87 -7.97
C ALA A 14 -1.92 -16.02 -7.37
N GLU A 15 -1.25 -16.56 -6.36
CA GLU A 15 -0.05 -15.97 -5.79
C GLU A 15 1.19 -16.53 -6.48
N ARG A 16 2.18 -15.65 -6.75
CA ARG A 16 3.41 -16.02 -7.46
C ARG A 16 4.10 -17.26 -6.88
N LYS A 17 4.08 -17.42 -5.56
CA LYS A 17 4.72 -18.55 -4.86
C LYS A 17 3.93 -19.87 -4.94
N GLY A 18 2.85 -19.92 -5.72
CA GLY A 18 2.15 -21.17 -6.08
C GLY A 18 0.80 -21.37 -5.40
N ASN A 19 0.36 -20.49 -4.50
CA ASN A 19 -0.96 -20.63 -3.88
C ASN A 19 -2.07 -20.25 -4.86
N LEU A 20 -3.05 -21.14 -4.99
CA LEU A 20 -4.38 -20.84 -5.51
C LEU A 20 -5.31 -20.60 -4.31
N LYS A 21 -5.94 -19.43 -4.27
CA LYS A 21 -6.90 -19.04 -3.24
C LYS A 21 -8.28 -18.78 -3.83
N ALA A 22 -9.31 -18.90 -3.01
CA ALA A 22 -10.62 -18.31 -3.27
C ALA A 22 -10.87 -17.21 -2.24
N PHE A 23 -11.44 -16.11 -2.71
CA PHE A 23 -12.00 -15.04 -1.91
C PHE A 23 -13.50 -14.97 -2.19
N ASP A 24 -14.30 -14.96 -1.14
CA ASP A 24 -15.74 -14.74 -1.21
C ASP A 24 -16.06 -13.30 -0.78
N PRO A 25 -16.45 -12.41 -1.71
CA PRO A 25 -16.79 -11.03 -1.40
C PRO A 25 -18.00 -10.88 -0.47
N ALA A 26 -18.89 -11.87 -0.39
CA ALA A 26 -20.09 -11.80 0.44
C ALA A 26 -19.78 -12.03 1.92
N THR A 27 -18.81 -12.90 2.22
CA THR A 27 -18.43 -13.26 3.60
C THR A 27 -17.12 -12.60 4.04
N GLY A 28 -16.28 -12.16 3.11
CA GLY A 28 -14.93 -11.68 3.37
C GLY A 28 -13.92 -12.81 3.60
N GLU A 29 -14.32 -14.08 3.44
CA GLU A 29 -13.45 -15.23 3.70
C GLU A 29 -12.42 -15.41 2.57
N VAL A 30 -11.18 -15.71 2.96
CA VAL A 30 -10.10 -16.12 2.03
C VAL A 30 -9.63 -17.52 2.39
N LYS A 31 -9.64 -18.42 1.41
CA LYS A 31 -9.24 -19.82 1.59
C LYS A 31 -8.15 -20.21 0.60
N VAL A 32 -7.12 -20.90 1.08
CA VAL A 32 -6.14 -21.56 0.20
C VAL A 32 -6.77 -22.86 -0.31
N LEU A 33 -6.98 -22.96 -1.62
CA LEU A 33 -7.56 -24.14 -2.26
C LEU A 33 -6.49 -25.18 -2.60
N ALA A 34 -5.32 -24.71 -3.04
CA ALA A 34 -4.18 -25.57 -3.38
C ALA A 34 -2.87 -24.77 -3.36
N THR A 35 -1.75 -25.49 -3.26
CA THR A 35 -0.40 -24.94 -3.45
C THR A 35 0.32 -25.76 -4.51
N LEU A 36 0.71 -25.10 -5.60
CA LEU A 36 1.49 -25.69 -6.68
C LEU A 36 2.99 -25.48 -6.40
N ALA A 37 3.78 -26.53 -6.62
CA ALA A 37 5.23 -26.38 -6.68
C ALA A 37 5.60 -25.58 -7.93
N VAL A 38 6.32 -24.48 -7.76
CA VAL A 38 6.73 -23.58 -8.85
C VAL A 38 8.17 -23.12 -8.65
N ASN A 39 8.88 -22.83 -9.74
CA ASN A 39 10.16 -22.16 -9.64
C ASN A 39 9.99 -20.67 -9.34
N THR A 40 10.83 -20.13 -8.46
CA THR A 40 10.84 -18.70 -8.11
C THR A 40 12.24 -18.11 -8.12
N LYS A 41 13.21 -18.78 -8.76
CA LYS A 41 14.63 -18.46 -8.67
C LYS A 41 15.31 -18.45 -10.04
N TYR A 42 16.22 -17.51 -10.24
CA TYR A 42 17.22 -17.58 -11.31
C TYR A 42 18.56 -18.01 -10.73
N THR A 43 19.29 -18.84 -11.45
CA THR A 43 20.65 -19.27 -11.12
C THR A 43 21.57 -18.98 -12.30
N SER A 44 22.38 -17.94 -12.19
CA SER A 44 23.36 -17.56 -13.22
C SER A 44 24.41 -18.65 -13.47
N LYS A 45 25.15 -18.56 -14.59
CA LYS A 45 26.26 -19.48 -14.92
C LYS A 45 27.34 -19.47 -13.83
N GLU A 46 27.51 -18.36 -13.12
CA GLU A 46 28.44 -18.21 -12.00
C GLU A 46 27.88 -18.74 -10.66
N GLY A 47 26.69 -19.35 -10.66
CA GLY A 47 26.06 -19.93 -9.47
C GLY A 47 25.34 -18.92 -8.58
N ARG A 48 25.24 -17.64 -8.96
CA ARG A 48 24.48 -16.63 -8.21
C ARG A 48 22.98 -16.90 -8.31
N VAL A 49 22.33 -17.07 -7.16
CA VAL A 49 20.88 -17.26 -7.05
C VAL A 49 20.18 -15.94 -6.74
N THR A 50 19.11 -15.62 -7.48
CA THR A 50 18.28 -14.43 -7.26
C THR A 50 16.78 -14.76 -7.32
N GLU A 51 15.93 -13.90 -6.76
CA GLU A 51 14.48 -14.01 -6.95
C GLU A 51 14.12 -13.83 -8.42
N ALA A 52 13.27 -14.72 -8.93
CA ALA A 52 12.71 -14.60 -10.26
C ALA A 52 11.33 -13.95 -10.24
N GLU A 53 10.98 -13.29 -11.33
CA GLU A 53 9.63 -12.78 -11.58
C GLU A 53 8.62 -13.92 -11.77
N GLU A 54 9.10 -15.10 -12.18
CA GLU A 54 8.29 -16.28 -12.46
C GLU A 54 7.79 -16.99 -11.19
N GLY A 55 6.86 -17.92 -11.41
CA GLY A 55 6.07 -18.59 -10.39
C GLY A 55 4.73 -19.03 -10.98
N LEU A 56 3.65 -18.96 -10.21
CA LEU A 56 2.28 -19.04 -10.73
C LEU A 56 1.84 -17.66 -11.23
N MET A 57 1.68 -17.52 -12.55
CA MET A 57 1.61 -16.22 -13.22
C MET A 57 0.27 -15.93 -13.88
N GLY A 58 -0.38 -16.98 -14.38
CA GLY A 58 -1.69 -16.89 -15.03
C GLY A 58 -2.72 -17.79 -14.36
N LEU A 59 -3.96 -17.31 -14.34
CA LEU A 59 -5.15 -18.00 -13.85
C LEU A 59 -6.35 -17.50 -14.64
N ILE A 60 -7.17 -18.41 -15.17
CA ILE A 60 -8.46 -18.08 -15.79
C ILE A 60 -9.42 -19.26 -15.65
N ALA A 61 -10.71 -18.99 -15.43
CA ALA A 61 -11.76 -20.00 -15.48
C ALA A 61 -12.26 -20.16 -16.93
N ASP A 62 -12.60 -21.38 -17.31
CA ASP A 62 -13.22 -21.65 -18.61
C ASP A 62 -14.59 -20.95 -18.72
N PRO A 63 -14.99 -20.41 -19.90
CA PRO A 63 -16.31 -19.79 -20.06
C PRO A 63 -17.50 -20.72 -19.72
N ASP A 64 -17.29 -22.03 -19.89
CA ASP A 64 -18.21 -23.12 -19.56
C ASP A 64 -17.90 -23.78 -18.19
N PHE A 65 -17.21 -23.06 -17.28
CA PHE A 65 -16.85 -23.55 -15.93
C PHE A 65 -18.00 -24.23 -15.18
N GLU A 66 -19.23 -23.70 -15.27
CA GLU A 66 -20.42 -24.29 -14.61
C GLU A 66 -20.74 -25.72 -15.08
N LYS A 67 -20.24 -26.12 -16.25
CA LYS A 67 -20.44 -27.46 -16.83
C LYS A 67 -19.22 -28.35 -16.68
N ASN A 68 -18.03 -27.80 -16.94
CA ASN A 68 -16.80 -28.57 -17.05
C ASN A 68 -15.89 -28.45 -15.81
N HIS A 69 -16.12 -27.44 -14.97
CA HIS A 69 -15.32 -27.10 -13.80
C HIS A 69 -13.85 -26.78 -14.10
N TRP A 70 -13.53 -26.38 -15.34
CA TRP A 70 -12.14 -26.19 -15.75
C TRP A 70 -11.59 -24.83 -15.35
N ILE A 71 -10.42 -24.86 -14.71
CA ILE A 71 -9.56 -23.68 -14.55
C ILE A 71 -8.23 -23.94 -15.25
N PHE A 72 -7.66 -22.90 -15.84
CA PHE A 72 -6.36 -22.91 -16.49
C PHE A 72 -5.37 -22.12 -15.66
N MET A 73 -4.17 -22.67 -15.47
CA MET A 73 -3.07 -22.00 -14.78
C MET A 73 -1.81 -22.04 -15.65
N TYR A 74 -1.10 -20.92 -15.68
CA TYR A 74 0.20 -20.79 -16.34
C TYR A 74 1.28 -20.56 -15.27
N TYR A 75 2.23 -21.48 -15.16
CA TYR A 75 3.20 -21.49 -14.07
C TYR A 75 4.60 -21.92 -14.51
N ALA A 76 5.63 -21.52 -13.75
CA ALA A 76 7.00 -21.95 -13.96
C ALA A 76 7.24 -23.34 -13.34
N ASP A 77 7.64 -24.30 -14.17
CA ASP A 77 7.88 -25.67 -13.72
C ASP A 77 8.93 -25.71 -12.60
N PRO A 78 8.73 -26.44 -11.50
CA PRO A 78 9.66 -26.38 -10.37
C PRO A 78 11.06 -26.93 -10.69
N ALA A 79 11.22 -27.76 -11.73
CA ALA A 79 12.47 -28.45 -12.04
C ALA A 79 13.01 -28.09 -13.44
N GLU A 80 12.17 -28.13 -14.46
CA GLU A 80 12.59 -27.95 -15.85
C GLU A 80 12.54 -26.48 -16.27
N PRO A 81 13.45 -25.99 -17.13
CA PRO A 81 13.48 -24.61 -17.59
C PRO A 81 12.38 -24.35 -18.64
N LYS A 82 11.13 -24.40 -18.19
CA LYS A 82 9.93 -24.15 -18.98
C LYS A 82 8.82 -23.55 -18.12
N HIS A 83 7.89 -22.88 -18.80
CA HIS A 83 6.58 -22.57 -18.24
C HIS A 83 5.54 -23.52 -18.81
N VAL A 84 4.50 -23.80 -18.03
CA VAL A 84 3.49 -24.81 -18.33
C VAL A 84 2.12 -24.16 -18.23
N LEU A 85 1.37 -24.21 -19.33
CA LEU A 85 -0.08 -24.00 -19.34
C LEU A 85 -0.74 -25.36 -19.11
N ALA A 86 -1.52 -25.47 -18.04
CA ALA A 86 -2.27 -26.68 -17.72
C ALA A 86 -3.67 -26.35 -17.22
N ARG A 87 -4.60 -27.29 -17.37
CA ARG A 87 -5.95 -27.23 -16.81
C ARG A 87 -6.18 -28.26 -15.72
N TRP A 88 -7.08 -27.92 -14.80
CA TRP A 88 -7.59 -28.79 -13.73
C TRP A 88 -9.10 -28.62 -13.61
N GLU A 89 -9.74 -29.58 -12.96
CA GLU A 89 -11.10 -29.45 -12.47
C GLU A 89 -11.11 -28.91 -11.03
N LEU A 90 -11.93 -27.87 -10.80
CA LEU A 90 -12.20 -27.27 -9.49
C LEU A 90 -13.67 -27.48 -9.14
N HIS A 91 -13.95 -28.41 -8.21
CA HIS A 91 -15.31 -28.66 -7.72
C HIS A 91 -15.48 -28.04 -6.34
N GLY A 92 -16.36 -27.04 -6.23
CA GLY A 92 -16.49 -26.24 -5.01
C GLY A 92 -15.15 -25.60 -4.62
N ASP A 93 -14.63 -25.97 -3.44
CA ASP A 93 -13.34 -25.48 -2.92
C ASP A 93 -12.20 -26.51 -3.09
N SER A 94 -12.40 -27.56 -3.89
CA SER A 94 -11.43 -28.65 -4.04
C SER A 94 -10.85 -28.68 -5.44
N LEU A 95 -9.53 -28.51 -5.56
CA LEU A 95 -8.79 -28.68 -6.81
C LEU A 95 -8.40 -30.15 -6.99
N TYR A 96 -8.86 -30.79 -8.07
CA TYR A 96 -8.67 -32.24 -8.27
C TYR A 96 -7.36 -32.48 -9.00
N ALA A 97 -6.26 -32.66 -8.26
CA ALA A 97 -4.91 -32.76 -8.82
C ALA A 97 -4.75 -33.81 -9.94
N GLN A 98 -5.45 -34.93 -9.85
CA GLN A 98 -5.44 -36.03 -10.82
C GLN A 98 -6.06 -35.67 -12.18
N THR A 99 -6.85 -34.59 -12.24
CA THR A 99 -7.48 -34.10 -13.49
C THR A 99 -6.56 -33.22 -14.31
N LYS A 100 -5.34 -32.95 -13.81
CA LYS A 100 -4.34 -32.13 -14.49
C LYS A 100 -4.15 -32.59 -15.94
N LYS A 101 -4.29 -31.66 -16.89
CA LYS A 101 -3.89 -31.83 -18.28
C LYS A 101 -2.92 -30.72 -18.67
N ILE A 102 -1.74 -31.09 -19.14
CA ILE A 102 -0.78 -30.14 -19.74
C ILE A 102 -1.28 -29.80 -21.14
N ILE A 103 -1.48 -28.52 -21.41
CA ILE A 103 -1.97 -28.01 -22.70
C ILE A 103 -0.81 -27.56 -23.57
N LEU A 104 0.09 -26.74 -23.01
CA LEU A 104 1.20 -26.15 -23.75
C LEU A 104 2.41 -25.96 -22.82
N GLU A 105 3.60 -26.21 -23.34
CA GLU A 105 4.87 -25.94 -22.66
C GLU A 105 5.68 -24.92 -23.46
N VAL A 106 6.18 -23.90 -22.75
CA VAL A 106 6.99 -22.83 -23.33
C VAL A 106 8.40 -22.93 -22.75
N PRO A 107 9.42 -23.27 -23.56
CA PRO A 107 10.81 -23.31 -23.07
C PRO A 107 11.29 -21.95 -22.58
N THR A 108 12.03 -21.91 -21.47
CA THR A 108 12.59 -20.70 -20.90
C THR A 108 14.08 -20.86 -20.57
N GLN A 109 14.78 -19.75 -20.35
CA GLN A 109 16.07 -19.72 -19.65
C GLN A 109 15.84 -19.38 -18.18
N ARG A 110 16.75 -19.84 -17.31
CA ARG A 110 16.73 -19.60 -15.85
C ARG A 110 18.02 -18.99 -15.31
N GLU A 111 18.83 -18.43 -16.20
CA GLU A 111 20.14 -17.86 -15.87
C GLU A 111 20.04 -16.41 -15.43
N THR A 112 19.15 -15.65 -16.08
CA THR A 112 18.97 -14.23 -15.87
C THR A 112 17.49 -13.86 -15.85
N CYS A 113 17.17 -12.81 -15.11
CA CYS A 113 15.92 -12.10 -15.31
C CYS A 113 15.87 -11.55 -16.76
N CYS A 114 14.73 -11.45 -17.46
CA CYS A 114 13.38 -11.20 -16.93
C CYS A 114 12.23 -11.61 -17.90
N HIS A 115 11.00 -11.22 -17.56
CA HIS A 115 9.78 -11.16 -18.37
C HIS A 115 9.10 -12.51 -18.64
N THR A 116 7.99 -12.73 -17.93
CA THR A 116 7.24 -13.98 -17.98
C THR A 116 5.93 -13.88 -18.77
N GLY A 117 5.24 -12.73 -18.73
CA GLY A 117 3.86 -12.63 -19.21
C GLY A 117 2.89 -13.37 -18.30
N GLY A 118 1.99 -14.18 -18.87
CA GLY A 118 0.99 -14.98 -18.16
C GLY A 118 -0.40 -14.35 -18.05
N GLY A 119 -0.67 -13.26 -18.77
CA GLY A 119 -2.03 -12.77 -18.99
C GLY A 119 -2.83 -13.73 -19.86
N MET A 120 -4.10 -13.95 -19.54
CA MET A 120 -4.97 -14.85 -20.30
C MET A 120 -6.36 -14.24 -20.52
N ALA A 121 -6.97 -14.56 -21.66
CA ALA A 121 -8.35 -14.20 -21.95
C ALA A 121 -8.97 -15.22 -22.92
N PHE A 122 -10.27 -15.49 -22.78
CA PHE A 122 -11.04 -16.29 -23.73
C PHE A 122 -11.84 -15.40 -24.67
N ASP A 123 -11.86 -15.72 -25.96
CA ASP A 123 -12.84 -15.14 -26.89
C ASP A 123 -14.18 -15.89 -26.83
N ALA A 124 -15.19 -15.32 -27.49
CA ALA A 124 -16.54 -15.89 -27.54
C ALA A 124 -16.62 -17.26 -28.27
N ASN A 125 -15.57 -17.68 -28.97
CA ASN A 125 -15.47 -18.97 -29.64
C ASN A 125 -14.67 -20.00 -28.82
N GLY A 126 -14.33 -19.69 -27.56
CA GLY A 126 -13.57 -20.56 -26.68
C GLY A 126 -12.08 -20.62 -27.00
N ASN A 127 -11.54 -19.69 -27.80
CA ASN A 127 -10.09 -19.64 -28.01
C ASN A 127 -9.42 -18.92 -26.84
N LEU A 128 -8.39 -19.56 -26.28
CA LEU A 128 -7.55 -19.02 -25.22
C LEU A 128 -6.41 -18.21 -25.82
N TYR A 129 -6.30 -16.97 -25.37
CA TYR A 129 -5.15 -16.12 -25.60
C TYR A 129 -4.22 -16.18 -24.38
N LEU A 130 -2.91 -16.26 -24.62
CA LEU A 130 -1.88 -16.31 -23.57
C LEU A 130 -0.73 -15.35 -23.92
N THR A 131 -0.42 -14.41 -23.02
CA THR A 131 0.76 -13.56 -23.16
C THR A 131 2.01 -14.28 -22.67
N VAL A 132 3.10 -14.18 -23.44
CA VAL A 132 4.38 -14.82 -23.11
C VAL A 132 5.51 -13.80 -23.30
N GLY A 133 6.25 -13.52 -22.24
CA GLY A 133 7.40 -12.62 -22.27
C GLY A 133 8.55 -13.12 -23.17
N ASN A 134 9.43 -12.21 -23.59
CA ASN A 134 10.60 -12.53 -24.41
C ASN A 134 11.60 -13.48 -23.71
N ASN A 135 11.59 -13.51 -22.37
CA ASN A 135 12.49 -14.30 -21.54
C ASN A 135 13.98 -14.07 -21.88
N THR A 136 14.35 -12.80 -22.05
CA THR A 136 15.71 -12.33 -22.38
C THR A 136 16.20 -11.34 -21.34
N GLY A 137 17.51 -11.34 -21.10
CA GLY A 137 18.21 -10.51 -20.15
C GLY A 137 18.31 -9.05 -20.56
N ASN A 138 18.09 -8.16 -19.59
CA ASN A 138 18.18 -6.72 -19.83
C ASN A 138 19.65 -6.30 -20.00
N PRO A 139 20.02 -5.62 -21.10
CA PRO A 139 21.36 -5.11 -21.29
C PRO A 139 21.64 -3.91 -20.37
N ALA A 140 22.90 -3.70 -19.99
CA ALA A 140 23.29 -2.66 -19.03
C ALA A 140 23.01 -1.23 -19.49
N ASN A 141 22.93 -1.00 -20.80
CA ASN A 141 22.59 0.29 -21.41
C ASN A 141 21.07 0.56 -21.43
N GLY A 142 20.24 -0.41 -21.05
CA GLY A 142 18.78 -0.29 -21.03
C GLY A 142 18.12 -0.26 -22.41
N THR A 143 18.78 -0.70 -23.49
CA THR A 143 18.18 -0.78 -24.83
C THR A 143 17.65 -2.19 -25.12
N ALA A 144 17.27 -2.46 -26.38
CA ALA A 144 17.10 -3.83 -26.87
C ALA A 144 18.41 -4.63 -26.80
N GLY A 145 18.32 -5.94 -26.55
CA GLY A 145 19.46 -6.85 -26.49
C GLY A 145 19.74 -7.50 -27.84
N PHE A 146 20.96 -7.31 -28.37
CA PHE A 146 21.43 -7.89 -29.64
C PHE A 146 22.76 -8.65 -29.47
N ASP A 147 23.01 -9.24 -28.30
CA ASP A 147 24.31 -9.87 -27.99
C ASP A 147 24.43 -11.27 -28.64
N GLU A 148 24.88 -11.29 -29.89
CA GLU A 148 24.99 -12.49 -30.73
C GLU A 148 26.25 -13.33 -30.46
N ARG A 149 27.07 -12.94 -29.47
CA ARG A 149 28.32 -13.65 -29.15
C ARG A 149 28.02 -15.05 -28.57
N PRO A 150 28.86 -16.08 -28.85
CA PRO A 150 28.67 -17.41 -28.27
C PRO A 150 28.57 -17.38 -26.74
N GLY A 151 27.57 -18.09 -26.18
CA GLY A 151 27.33 -18.15 -24.74
C GLY A 151 26.56 -16.94 -24.16
N ARG A 152 26.12 -16.00 -25.02
CA ARG A 152 25.35 -14.80 -24.66
C ARG A 152 23.91 -14.83 -25.20
N GLU A 153 23.41 -16.01 -25.56
CA GLU A 153 22.08 -16.20 -26.16
C GLU A 153 20.98 -15.61 -25.27
N SER A 154 21.10 -15.73 -23.95
CA SER A 154 20.16 -15.12 -22.98
C SER A 154 20.11 -13.59 -23.02
N TRP A 155 20.91 -12.89 -23.82
CA TRP A 155 20.93 -11.42 -24.02
C TRP A 155 20.64 -11.01 -25.48
N ASP A 156 20.17 -11.94 -26.30
CA ASP A 156 19.72 -11.69 -27.68
C ASP A 156 18.19 -11.79 -27.76
N ASP A 157 17.51 -10.64 -27.89
CA ASP A 157 16.06 -10.56 -28.02
C ASP A 157 15.55 -11.16 -29.35
N GLN A 158 16.41 -11.18 -30.37
CA GLN A 158 16.05 -11.61 -31.71
C GLN A 158 15.76 -13.11 -31.76
N ARG A 159 16.39 -13.90 -30.87
CA ARG A 159 16.17 -15.35 -30.77
C ARG A 159 14.75 -15.71 -30.33
N THR A 160 14.06 -14.79 -29.64
CA THR A 160 12.72 -15.01 -29.08
C THR A 160 11.69 -14.11 -29.73
N ALA A 161 11.61 -12.84 -29.36
CA ALA A 161 10.53 -11.94 -29.74
C ALA A 161 10.39 -11.80 -31.26
N GLY A 162 11.51 -11.63 -31.96
CA GLY A 162 11.61 -11.55 -33.42
C GLY A 162 11.66 -12.90 -34.15
N ASN A 163 11.69 -14.04 -33.44
CA ASN A 163 11.76 -15.37 -34.05
C ASN A 163 10.35 -15.93 -34.27
N THR A 164 10.02 -16.25 -35.52
CA THR A 164 8.70 -16.80 -35.92
C THR A 164 8.50 -18.26 -35.49
N ASN A 165 9.57 -18.94 -35.09
CA ASN A 165 9.59 -20.35 -34.69
C ASN A 165 9.79 -20.54 -33.16
N ASP A 166 9.54 -19.49 -32.38
CA ASP A 166 9.65 -19.47 -30.91
C ASP A 166 8.36 -18.94 -30.28
N LEU A 167 7.97 -19.50 -29.12
CA LEU A 167 6.73 -19.13 -28.42
C LEU A 167 6.90 -17.93 -27.46
N ARG A 168 8.13 -17.49 -27.21
CA ARG A 168 8.44 -16.36 -26.32
C ARG A 168 8.39 -15.02 -27.04
N GLY A 169 7.98 -13.99 -26.30
CA GLY A 169 7.76 -12.64 -26.83
C GLY A 169 6.56 -12.60 -27.78
N LYS A 170 5.48 -13.29 -27.42
CA LYS A 170 4.29 -13.56 -28.24
C LYS A 170 3.01 -13.35 -27.43
N ILE A 171 1.91 -13.11 -28.13
CA ILE A 171 0.57 -13.46 -27.65
C ILE A 171 0.12 -14.67 -28.48
N LEU A 172 -0.07 -15.79 -27.80
CA LEU A 172 -0.48 -17.06 -28.41
C LEU A 172 -2.00 -17.15 -28.42
N ARG A 173 -2.57 -17.83 -29.41
CA ARG A 173 -4.01 -18.13 -29.50
C ARG A 173 -4.21 -19.58 -29.90
N ILE A 174 -4.83 -20.36 -29.02
CA ILE A 174 -5.13 -21.79 -29.19
C ILE A 174 -6.59 -22.07 -28.82
N HIS A 175 -7.14 -23.21 -29.23
CA HIS A 175 -8.42 -23.71 -28.74
C HIS A 175 -8.18 -24.98 -27.90
N PRO A 176 -8.25 -24.91 -26.56
CA PRO A 176 -8.02 -26.08 -25.71
C PRO A 176 -9.10 -27.15 -25.89
N GLU A 177 -8.70 -28.42 -25.91
CA GLU A 177 -9.60 -29.57 -26.07
C GLU A 177 -9.75 -30.37 -24.76
N ALA A 178 -10.83 -31.15 -24.69
CA ALA A 178 -11.17 -31.91 -23.50
C ALA A 178 -10.15 -33.00 -23.11
N ASP A 179 -9.37 -33.53 -24.05
CA ASP A 179 -8.35 -34.53 -23.75
C ASP A 179 -7.03 -33.92 -23.24
N GLY A 180 -6.91 -32.59 -23.26
CA GLY A 180 -5.69 -31.86 -22.93
C GLY A 180 -4.87 -31.44 -24.15
N THR A 181 -5.29 -31.81 -25.36
CA THR A 181 -4.70 -31.27 -26.59
C THR A 181 -5.26 -29.87 -26.89
N TYR A 182 -4.86 -29.30 -28.02
CA TYR A 182 -5.43 -28.06 -28.53
C TYR A 182 -5.47 -28.05 -30.05
N THR A 183 -6.39 -27.28 -30.62
CA THR A 183 -6.43 -26.98 -32.05
C THR A 183 -5.95 -25.56 -32.33
N ILE A 184 -5.56 -25.29 -33.59
CA ILE A 184 -5.08 -23.99 -34.04
C ILE A 184 -6.24 -23.21 -34.66
N PRO A 185 -6.65 -22.07 -34.07
CA PRO A 185 -7.69 -21.23 -34.63
C PRO A 185 -7.28 -20.61 -35.97
N LYS A 186 -8.25 -20.42 -36.88
CA LYS A 186 -8.02 -19.65 -38.11
C LYS A 186 -7.72 -18.19 -37.78
N GLY A 187 -6.86 -17.57 -38.58
CA GLY A 187 -6.52 -16.16 -38.45
C GLY A 187 -5.35 -15.85 -37.51
N ASN A 188 -4.65 -16.88 -37.00
CA ASN A 188 -3.32 -16.71 -36.41
C ASN A 188 -2.32 -16.21 -37.47
N LEU A 189 -1.21 -15.62 -37.01
CA LEU A 189 -0.25 -14.93 -37.87
C LEU A 189 0.37 -15.86 -38.91
N PHE A 190 0.61 -17.12 -38.54
CA PHE A 190 1.15 -18.14 -39.42
C PHE A 190 0.18 -19.30 -39.57
N ALA A 191 0.01 -19.78 -40.80
CA ALA A 191 -0.83 -20.92 -41.07
C ALA A 191 -0.20 -22.22 -40.52
N LYS A 192 -1.06 -23.17 -40.12
CA LYS A 192 -0.59 -24.49 -39.68
C LYS A 192 0.19 -25.16 -40.81
N GLY A 193 1.40 -25.63 -40.50
CA GLY A 193 2.29 -26.29 -41.46
C GLY A 193 3.19 -25.34 -42.25
N THR A 194 3.17 -24.03 -41.99
CA THR A 194 4.15 -23.11 -42.57
C THR A 194 5.54 -23.36 -41.98
N ASP A 195 6.50 -23.71 -42.85
CA ASP A 195 7.87 -24.00 -42.45
C ASP A 195 8.50 -22.85 -41.65
N LYS A 196 9.30 -23.21 -40.63
CA LYS A 196 9.99 -22.27 -39.73
C LYS A 196 9.06 -21.30 -38.99
N THR A 197 7.83 -21.71 -38.72
CA THR A 197 6.88 -20.92 -37.93
C THR A 197 6.18 -21.74 -36.87
N ARG A 198 5.64 -21.05 -35.85
CA ARG A 198 4.74 -21.60 -34.84
C ARG A 198 3.31 -21.11 -35.11
N PRO A 199 2.36 -22.01 -35.43
CA PRO A 199 1.01 -21.61 -35.78
C PRO A 199 0.17 -21.12 -34.58
N GLU A 200 0.66 -21.28 -33.35
CA GLU A 200 0.05 -20.76 -32.13
C GLU A 200 0.14 -19.23 -32.04
N ILE A 201 1.06 -18.60 -32.78
CA ILE A 201 1.34 -17.17 -32.71
C ILE A 201 0.18 -16.37 -33.31
N TYR A 202 -0.49 -15.56 -32.48
CA TYR A 202 -1.45 -14.55 -32.94
C TYR A 202 -0.78 -13.19 -33.14
N THR A 203 -0.01 -12.73 -32.16
CA THR A 203 0.87 -11.58 -32.31
C THR A 203 2.29 -11.90 -31.86
N MET A 204 3.26 -11.24 -32.48
CA MET A 204 4.68 -11.39 -32.14
C MET A 204 5.38 -10.05 -32.03
N GLY A 205 6.61 -10.09 -31.51
CA GLY A 205 7.42 -8.90 -31.32
C GLY A 205 7.07 -8.18 -30.03
N HIS A 206 7.00 -8.92 -28.93
CA HIS A 206 6.73 -8.37 -27.61
C HIS A 206 7.91 -8.55 -26.67
N ARG A 207 8.14 -7.57 -25.79
CA ARG A 207 9.10 -7.69 -24.68
C ARG A 207 8.47 -8.35 -23.46
N ASN A 208 7.51 -7.66 -22.84
CA ASN A 208 6.82 -8.13 -21.64
C ASN A 208 5.33 -7.76 -21.69
N PRO A 209 4.54 -8.47 -22.52
CA PRO A 209 3.09 -8.24 -22.62
C PRO A 209 2.41 -8.77 -21.35
N TRP A 210 1.78 -7.88 -20.58
CA TRP A 210 1.32 -8.17 -19.22
C TRP A 210 -0.12 -8.69 -19.16
N ARG A 211 -1.12 -7.80 -19.01
CA ARG A 211 -2.55 -8.19 -18.94
C ARG A 211 -3.20 -7.94 -20.29
N ILE A 212 -3.81 -9.00 -20.82
CA ILE A 212 -4.58 -8.96 -22.05
C ILE A 212 -6.07 -8.90 -21.73
N SER A 213 -6.82 -8.15 -22.53
CA SER A 213 -8.28 -8.19 -22.57
C SER A 213 -8.77 -8.27 -24.01
N ILE A 214 -10.03 -8.70 -24.17
CA ILE A 214 -10.70 -8.81 -25.46
C ILE A 214 -11.97 -7.95 -25.38
N ASP A 215 -12.15 -7.08 -26.37
CA ASP A 215 -13.42 -6.37 -26.53
C ASP A 215 -14.47 -7.33 -27.10
N SER A 216 -15.47 -7.66 -26.27
CA SER A 216 -16.51 -8.64 -26.60
C SER A 216 -17.34 -8.27 -27.84
N LYS A 217 -17.35 -6.99 -28.24
CA LYS A 217 -18.14 -6.51 -29.39
C LYS A 217 -17.45 -6.77 -30.73
N ASN A 218 -16.15 -6.55 -30.83
CA ASN A 218 -15.41 -6.57 -32.10
C ASN A 218 -14.28 -7.62 -32.14
N GLY A 219 -13.94 -8.24 -31.01
CA GLY A 219 -12.86 -9.23 -30.89
C GLY A 219 -11.45 -8.64 -30.94
N TYR A 220 -11.30 -7.32 -30.85
CA TYR A 220 -9.98 -6.69 -30.75
C TYR A 220 -9.37 -7.00 -29.40
N ILE A 221 -8.07 -7.24 -29.39
CA ILE A 221 -7.33 -7.50 -28.16
C ILE A 221 -6.50 -6.28 -27.76
N TYR A 222 -6.38 -6.09 -26.45
CA TYR A 222 -5.68 -4.96 -25.84
C TYR A 222 -4.76 -5.45 -24.73
N TRP A 223 -3.57 -4.84 -24.58
CA TRP A 223 -2.65 -5.21 -23.50
C TRP A 223 -1.73 -4.05 -23.09
N GLY A 224 -1.21 -4.12 -21.85
CA GLY A 224 -0.06 -3.34 -21.43
C GLY A 224 1.25 -4.08 -21.71
N GLU A 225 2.29 -3.35 -22.09
CA GLU A 225 3.60 -3.89 -22.44
C GLU A 225 4.73 -3.06 -21.82
N VAL A 226 5.56 -3.71 -21.02
CA VAL A 226 6.68 -3.07 -20.33
C VAL A 226 7.91 -3.07 -21.23
N GLY A 227 8.41 -1.89 -21.59
CA GLY A 227 9.58 -1.73 -22.46
C GLY A 227 10.91 -1.59 -21.70
N PRO A 228 12.01 -1.28 -22.39
CA PRO A 228 13.36 -1.32 -21.83
C PRO A 228 13.71 -0.05 -21.01
N ASP A 229 14.83 -0.02 -20.30
CA ASP A 229 15.08 0.99 -19.25
C ASP A 229 15.96 2.20 -19.64
N ALA A 230 16.27 2.36 -20.93
CA ALA A 230 17.09 3.49 -21.39
C ALA A 230 16.43 4.83 -21.02
N SER A 231 17.12 5.66 -20.25
CA SER A 231 16.57 6.95 -19.79
C SER A 231 16.68 8.08 -20.81
N ARG A 232 17.49 7.91 -21.86
CA ARG A 232 17.74 8.90 -22.91
C ARG A 232 17.98 8.21 -24.25
N ASP A 233 17.73 8.96 -25.33
CA ASP A 233 18.05 8.53 -26.69
C ASP A 233 19.57 8.42 -26.86
N SER A 234 19.99 7.51 -27.74
CA SER A 234 21.41 7.27 -28.06
C SER A 234 21.58 6.89 -29.52
N ILE A 235 22.84 6.78 -29.97
CA ILE A 235 23.16 6.28 -31.31
C ILE A 235 22.77 4.80 -31.51
N ILE A 236 22.67 4.01 -30.43
CA ILE A 236 22.27 2.60 -30.46
C ILE A 236 20.74 2.47 -30.57
N GLY A 237 19.99 3.45 -30.07
CA GLY A 237 18.54 3.44 -30.14
C GLY A 237 17.87 4.46 -29.21
N PRO A 238 16.54 4.54 -29.29
CA PRO A 238 15.75 5.47 -28.49
C PRO A 238 15.82 5.15 -26.99
N ARG A 239 15.41 6.14 -26.19
CA ARG A 239 14.98 5.93 -24.80
C ARG A 239 13.86 4.89 -24.74
N GLY A 240 13.67 4.28 -23.58
CA GLY A 240 12.62 3.30 -23.38
C GLY A 240 11.22 3.92 -23.48
N TYR A 241 10.28 3.16 -24.03
CA TYR A 241 8.82 3.41 -23.99
C TYR A 241 8.09 2.23 -23.37
N ASP A 242 7.10 2.48 -22.52
CA ASP A 242 6.09 1.48 -22.15
C ASP A 242 4.90 1.72 -23.05
N GLU A 243 4.18 0.66 -23.35
CA GLU A 243 3.16 0.69 -24.39
C GLU A 243 1.84 0.13 -23.88
N PHE A 244 0.75 0.76 -24.29
CA PHE A 244 -0.55 0.14 -24.31
C PHE A 244 -0.87 -0.13 -25.78
N ASN A 245 -1.16 -1.39 -26.09
CA ASN A 245 -1.23 -1.87 -27.46
C ASN A 245 -2.60 -2.46 -27.80
N GLN A 246 -2.94 -2.42 -29.09
CA GLN A 246 -4.19 -2.93 -29.66
C GLN A 246 -3.86 -3.78 -30.89
N ALA A 247 -4.48 -4.96 -31.01
CA ALA A 247 -4.44 -5.75 -32.23
C ALA A 247 -5.85 -5.99 -32.76
N ARG A 248 -6.14 -5.39 -33.92
CA ARG A 248 -7.39 -5.62 -34.69
C ARG A 248 -7.36 -6.92 -35.50
N LYS A 249 -6.15 -7.44 -35.71
CA LYS A 249 -5.81 -8.68 -36.41
C LYS A 249 -4.43 -9.14 -35.96
N ALA A 250 -4.08 -10.39 -36.27
CA ALA A 250 -2.73 -10.92 -36.09
C ALA A 250 -1.65 -10.03 -36.73
N GLY A 251 -0.47 -9.92 -36.12
CA GLY A 251 0.59 -9.04 -36.60
C GLY A 251 1.89 -9.05 -35.79
N PHE A 252 2.88 -8.31 -36.29
CA PHE A 252 4.15 -8.03 -35.62
C PHE A 252 4.09 -6.65 -34.96
N PHE A 253 4.55 -6.53 -33.72
CA PHE A 253 4.47 -5.31 -32.88
C PHE A 253 5.85 -4.75 -32.53
N GLY A 254 6.86 -5.07 -33.35
CA GLY A 254 8.09 -4.28 -33.41
C GLY A 254 9.26 -4.78 -32.57
N TRP A 255 9.05 -5.20 -31.32
CA TRP A 255 10.18 -5.61 -30.46
C TRP A 255 10.94 -6.81 -31.05
N PRO A 256 12.29 -6.82 -31.05
CA PRO A 256 13.22 -5.84 -30.48
C PRO A 256 13.69 -4.73 -31.43
N TYR A 257 13.22 -4.72 -32.68
CA TYR A 257 13.75 -3.84 -33.72
C TYR A 257 13.17 -2.43 -33.64
N PHE A 258 11.96 -2.30 -33.13
CA PHE A 258 11.23 -1.04 -33.01
C PHE A 258 10.51 -0.94 -31.67
N ILE A 259 10.20 0.31 -31.29
CA ILE A 259 9.43 0.63 -30.08
C ILE A 259 8.53 1.86 -30.31
N GLY A 260 7.47 2.01 -29.53
CA GLY A 260 6.52 3.10 -29.62
C GLY A 260 5.85 3.13 -30.99
N ASN A 261 5.92 4.26 -31.68
CA ASN A 261 5.39 4.40 -33.04
C ASN A 261 6.37 3.90 -34.13
N ASN A 262 6.92 2.69 -33.94
CA ASN A 262 7.92 2.07 -34.80
C ASN A 262 9.27 2.83 -34.87
N ILE A 263 9.69 3.43 -33.76
CA ILE A 263 11.01 4.08 -33.65
C ILE A 263 12.10 2.99 -33.74
N PRO A 264 13.03 3.07 -34.71
CA PRO A 264 13.99 1.99 -34.95
C PRO A 264 15.18 2.04 -33.98
N TYR A 265 15.62 0.86 -33.55
CA TYR A 265 16.94 0.64 -32.99
C TYR A 265 18.01 0.57 -34.11
N SER A 266 19.28 0.70 -33.72
CA SER A 266 20.42 0.45 -34.60
C SER A 266 20.93 -0.98 -34.41
N HIS A 267 21.44 -1.59 -35.47
CA HIS A 267 22.29 -2.76 -35.35
C HIS A 267 23.46 -2.45 -34.41
N TYR A 268 23.80 -3.37 -33.51
CA TYR A 268 24.96 -3.21 -32.64
C TYR A 268 25.76 -4.50 -32.61
N ASP A 269 26.99 -4.44 -33.13
CA ASP A 269 27.94 -5.54 -33.08
C ASP A 269 28.65 -5.51 -31.73
N TYR A 270 28.31 -6.44 -30.83
CA TYR A 270 28.91 -6.55 -29.50
C TYR A 270 30.33 -7.10 -29.49
N ALA A 271 30.80 -7.72 -30.58
CA ALA A 271 32.18 -8.21 -30.69
C ALA A 271 33.13 -7.09 -31.13
N LEU A 272 32.65 -6.22 -32.03
CA LEU A 272 33.39 -5.05 -32.53
C LEU A 272 33.07 -3.76 -31.78
N GLU A 273 32.10 -3.79 -30.86
CA GLU A 273 31.53 -2.63 -30.15
C GLU A 273 31.09 -1.50 -31.10
N LYS A 274 30.56 -1.88 -32.28
CA LYS A 274 30.27 -0.96 -33.38
C LYS A 274 28.77 -0.81 -33.62
N VAL A 275 28.32 0.44 -33.72
CA VAL A 275 26.95 0.78 -34.15
C VAL A 275 26.86 0.71 -35.67
N GLY A 276 25.89 -0.04 -36.17
CA GLY A 276 25.54 -0.16 -37.59
C GLY A 276 24.34 0.71 -37.98
N GLU A 277 23.75 0.37 -39.12
CA GLU A 277 22.54 1.03 -39.63
C GLU A 277 21.32 0.80 -38.74
N LYS A 278 20.31 1.65 -38.89
CA LYS A 278 19.00 1.47 -38.25
C LYS A 278 18.20 0.38 -38.96
N PHE A 279 17.39 -0.36 -38.19
CA PHE A 279 16.45 -1.32 -38.77
C PHE A 279 15.40 -0.62 -39.65
N ASP A 280 15.05 -1.25 -40.78
CA ASP A 280 14.02 -0.75 -41.70
C ASP A 280 12.64 -1.32 -41.32
N ALA A 281 11.72 -0.46 -40.92
CA ALA A 281 10.35 -0.85 -40.57
C ALA A 281 9.55 -1.38 -41.77
N ALA A 282 9.90 -0.99 -43.01
CA ALA A 282 9.22 -1.51 -44.20
C ALA A 282 9.61 -2.97 -44.50
N GLN A 283 10.84 -3.36 -44.16
CA GLN A 283 11.40 -4.70 -44.41
C GLN A 283 12.29 -5.16 -43.25
N PRO A 284 11.72 -5.44 -42.07
CA PRO A 284 12.49 -5.89 -40.94
C PRO A 284 13.10 -7.28 -41.17
N VAL A 285 14.35 -7.46 -40.75
CA VAL A 285 15.11 -8.70 -40.93
C VAL A 285 15.71 -9.19 -39.62
N ASN A 286 15.56 -10.48 -39.35
CA ASN A 286 16.15 -11.18 -38.23
C ASN A 286 17.31 -12.06 -38.69
N LYS A 287 18.52 -11.49 -38.64
CA LYS A 287 19.78 -12.15 -39.04
C LYS A 287 20.55 -12.75 -37.86
N SER A 288 19.94 -12.79 -36.67
CA SER A 288 20.62 -13.37 -35.51
C SER A 288 21.05 -14.81 -35.81
N PRO A 289 22.26 -15.22 -35.39
CA PRO A 289 22.69 -16.62 -35.49
C PRO A 289 21.82 -17.57 -34.65
N ASN A 290 21.03 -17.03 -33.71
CA ASN A 290 20.10 -17.78 -32.87
C ASN A 290 18.66 -17.83 -33.45
N ASN A 291 18.43 -17.26 -34.63
CA ASN A 291 17.13 -17.30 -35.29
C ASN A 291 16.88 -18.67 -35.95
N THR A 292 15.84 -19.37 -35.51
CA THR A 292 15.38 -20.63 -36.11
C THR A 292 14.14 -20.46 -36.98
N GLY A 293 13.67 -19.23 -37.13
CA GLY A 293 12.48 -18.83 -37.86
C GLY A 293 12.76 -18.28 -39.25
N LEU A 294 11.82 -17.47 -39.74
CA LEU A 294 11.97 -16.69 -40.95
C LEU A 294 12.96 -15.54 -40.71
N GLU A 295 13.76 -15.23 -41.72
CA GLU A 295 14.65 -14.06 -41.71
C GLU A 295 13.87 -12.78 -42.01
N ASN A 296 13.01 -12.80 -43.03
CA ASN A 296 12.18 -11.64 -43.38
C ASN A 296 10.92 -11.62 -42.51
N LEU A 297 10.71 -10.51 -41.80
CA LEU A 297 9.59 -10.34 -40.90
C LEU A 297 8.50 -9.45 -41.53
N PRO A 298 7.23 -9.59 -41.10
CA PRO A 298 6.18 -8.65 -41.49
C PRO A 298 6.51 -7.23 -40.99
N PRO A 299 6.01 -6.16 -41.64
CA PRO A 299 6.13 -4.81 -41.10
C PRO A 299 5.51 -4.68 -39.70
N PRO A 300 6.10 -3.87 -38.80
CA PRO A 300 5.60 -3.69 -37.44
C PRO A 300 4.37 -2.78 -37.40
N GLN A 301 3.43 -3.09 -36.50
CA GLN A 301 2.32 -2.23 -36.15
C GLN A 301 2.75 -1.26 -35.04
N SER A 302 2.37 0.00 -35.18
CA SER A 302 2.62 1.05 -34.19
C SER A 302 1.92 0.76 -32.88
N ALA A 303 2.56 1.13 -31.76
CA ALA A 303 1.92 1.14 -30.47
C ALA A 303 0.68 2.06 -30.46
N PHE A 304 -0.32 1.71 -29.66
CA PHE A 304 -1.58 2.46 -29.57
C PHE A 304 -1.43 3.71 -28.67
N ILE A 305 -0.77 3.55 -27.52
CA ILE A 305 -0.29 4.64 -26.65
C ILE A 305 1.12 4.25 -26.19
N TRP A 306 2.08 5.18 -26.19
CA TRP A 306 3.44 4.94 -25.72
C TRP A 306 3.98 6.10 -24.89
N TYR A 307 4.78 5.81 -23.87
CA TYR A 307 5.30 6.85 -22.99
C TYR A 307 6.65 6.51 -22.33
N PRO A 308 7.54 7.49 -22.16
CA PRO A 308 8.83 7.28 -21.49
C PRO A 308 8.71 7.44 -19.96
N TYR A 309 9.85 7.34 -19.26
CA TYR A 309 9.96 7.77 -17.86
C TYR A 309 9.60 9.25 -17.67
N ALA A 310 10.05 10.09 -18.61
CA ALA A 310 9.71 11.51 -18.68
C ALA A 310 8.23 11.72 -19.05
N ALA A 311 7.80 12.98 -19.09
CA ALA A 311 6.45 13.27 -19.59
C ALA A 311 6.43 12.95 -21.09
N SER A 312 5.32 12.37 -21.56
CA SER A 312 5.10 12.16 -22.99
C SER A 312 4.58 13.44 -23.62
N ASP A 313 5.18 13.85 -24.74
CA ASP A 313 4.70 15.00 -25.52
C ASP A 313 3.36 14.67 -26.22
N GLU A 314 3.18 13.41 -26.62
CA GLU A 314 2.00 12.92 -27.34
C GLU A 314 0.86 12.55 -26.38
N PHE A 315 1.20 12.03 -25.20
CA PHE A 315 0.24 11.56 -24.20
C PHE A 315 0.52 12.16 -22.81
N PRO A 316 0.44 13.49 -22.64
CA PRO A 316 0.88 14.16 -21.42
C PRO A 316 0.14 13.71 -20.15
N LEU A 317 -1.11 13.24 -20.28
CA LEU A 317 -1.92 12.77 -19.16
C LEU A 317 -1.33 11.53 -18.45
N VAL A 318 -0.48 10.75 -19.10
CA VAL A 318 0.18 9.59 -18.46
C VAL A 318 1.22 10.00 -17.41
N GLY A 319 1.60 11.29 -17.38
CA GLY A 319 2.52 11.87 -16.39
C GLY A 319 3.99 11.45 -16.59
N SER A 320 4.80 11.60 -15.53
CA SER A 320 6.19 11.16 -15.48
C SER A 320 6.51 10.52 -14.14
N SER A 321 7.11 9.34 -14.14
CA SER A 321 7.65 8.60 -12.97
C SER A 321 8.25 7.28 -13.48
N GLY A 322 8.49 6.34 -12.56
CA GLY A 322 8.60 4.92 -12.90
C GLY A 322 7.48 4.47 -13.84
N ARG A 323 7.72 3.38 -14.58
CA ARG A 323 6.82 2.92 -15.63
C ARG A 323 6.68 1.41 -15.62
N SER A 324 5.44 0.96 -15.76
CA SER A 324 5.07 -0.42 -15.93
C SER A 324 3.60 -0.50 -16.40
N ALA A 325 3.41 -0.53 -17.72
CA ALA A 325 2.09 -0.65 -18.34
C ALA A 325 1.48 -2.04 -18.08
N THR A 326 0.35 -2.08 -17.38
CA THR A 326 -0.30 -3.35 -16.98
C THR A 326 -1.38 -3.77 -17.98
N GLY A 327 -2.30 -2.85 -18.33
CA GLY A 327 -3.47 -3.12 -19.19
C GLY A 327 -4.78 -2.96 -18.41
N GLY A 328 -5.84 -3.63 -18.84
CA GLY A 328 -7.14 -3.63 -18.16
C GLY A 328 -8.32 -3.92 -19.11
N PRO A 329 -9.57 -3.90 -18.63
CA PRO A 329 -10.73 -4.35 -19.38
C PRO A 329 -11.33 -3.25 -20.26
N VAL A 330 -11.97 -3.64 -21.36
CA VAL A 330 -12.87 -2.78 -22.13
C VAL A 330 -14.27 -2.93 -21.54
N PHE A 331 -14.94 -1.81 -21.24
CA PHE A 331 -16.29 -1.88 -20.70
C PHE A 331 -17.32 -2.02 -21.82
N ARG A 332 -18.14 -3.08 -21.74
CA ARG A 332 -19.32 -3.29 -22.58
C ARG A 332 -20.52 -3.58 -21.70
N LYS A 333 -21.52 -2.71 -21.73
CA LYS A 333 -22.74 -2.91 -20.92
C LYS A 333 -23.44 -4.23 -21.24
N ALA A 334 -23.32 -4.71 -22.48
CA ALA A 334 -23.90 -5.96 -22.95
C ALA A 334 -23.32 -7.22 -22.28
N ASP A 335 -22.13 -7.13 -21.67
CA ASP A 335 -21.47 -8.25 -20.99
C ASP A 335 -22.09 -8.53 -19.62
N PHE A 336 -22.78 -7.53 -19.03
CA PHE A 336 -23.30 -7.55 -17.67
C PHE A 336 -24.83 -7.60 -17.65
N LYS A 337 -25.40 -8.66 -18.25
CA LYS A 337 -26.86 -8.86 -18.31
C LYS A 337 -27.40 -9.10 -16.91
N ASN A 338 -28.30 -8.24 -16.45
CA ASN A 338 -28.90 -8.24 -15.11
C ASN A 338 -27.96 -7.81 -13.97
N ALA A 339 -26.83 -7.16 -14.28
CA ALA A 339 -26.02 -6.53 -13.25
C ALA A 339 -26.87 -5.53 -12.44
N PRO A 340 -26.77 -5.53 -11.09
CA PRO A 340 -27.54 -4.62 -10.24
C PRO A 340 -27.17 -3.15 -10.48
N ARG A 341 -25.91 -2.88 -10.87
CA ARG A 341 -25.35 -1.53 -11.01
C ARG A 341 -24.20 -1.50 -12.03
N PRO A 342 -24.45 -1.86 -13.30
CA PRO A 342 -23.41 -1.75 -14.32
C PRO A 342 -22.95 -0.29 -14.45
N PHE A 343 -21.69 -0.10 -14.82
CA PHE A 343 -21.17 1.23 -15.10
C PHE A 343 -22.05 1.96 -16.15
N PRO A 344 -22.12 3.31 -16.10
CA PRO A 344 -23.00 4.08 -16.96
C PRO A 344 -22.57 4.01 -18.43
N ALA A 345 -23.50 4.32 -19.34
CA ALA A 345 -23.26 4.32 -20.79
C ALA A 345 -22.11 5.24 -21.23
N TYR A 346 -21.69 6.18 -20.38
CA TYR A 346 -20.50 6.99 -20.59
C TYR A 346 -19.23 6.16 -20.83
N TYR A 347 -19.07 5.01 -20.17
CA TYR A 347 -17.90 4.15 -20.31
C TYR A 347 -18.04 3.12 -21.46
N GLU A 348 -19.17 3.10 -22.19
CA GLU A 348 -19.42 2.11 -23.23
C GLU A 348 -18.33 2.14 -24.32
N GLY A 349 -17.63 1.01 -24.47
CA GLY A 349 -16.52 0.85 -25.40
C GLY A 349 -15.22 1.54 -25.00
N LYS A 350 -15.14 2.16 -23.82
CA LYS A 350 -13.87 2.70 -23.31
C LYS A 350 -12.99 1.57 -22.78
N TRP A 351 -11.68 1.71 -23.02
CA TRP A 351 -10.69 0.82 -22.44
C TRP A 351 -10.16 1.42 -21.14
N LEU A 352 -10.35 0.71 -20.03
CA LEU A 352 -9.77 1.10 -18.75
C LEU A 352 -8.35 0.52 -18.66
N ILE A 353 -7.35 1.39 -18.62
CA ILE A 353 -5.93 1.03 -18.50
C ILE A 353 -5.40 1.42 -17.13
N THR A 354 -4.56 0.56 -16.54
CA THR A 354 -3.86 0.83 -15.28
C THR A 354 -2.34 0.77 -15.42
N GLU A 355 -1.67 1.50 -14.53
CA GLU A 355 -0.22 1.68 -14.50
C GLU A 355 0.34 1.31 -13.13
N PHE A 356 1.22 0.30 -13.08
CA PHE A 356 1.67 -0.29 -11.82
C PHE A 356 2.59 0.64 -11.00
N MET A 357 3.35 1.52 -11.62
CA MET A 357 4.28 2.43 -10.91
C MET A 357 3.66 3.79 -10.58
N ARG A 358 2.67 4.23 -11.34
CA ARG A 358 2.08 5.58 -11.29
C ARG A 358 0.71 5.61 -10.60
N GLY A 359 0.10 4.45 -10.39
CA GLY A 359 -1.09 4.27 -9.55
C GLY A 359 -2.36 4.95 -10.08
N TRP A 360 -2.40 5.29 -11.36
CA TRP A 360 -3.62 5.80 -12.00
C TRP A 360 -4.35 4.71 -12.78
N ILE A 361 -5.65 4.93 -12.97
CA ILE A 361 -6.46 4.28 -13.99
C ILE A 361 -6.89 5.38 -14.98
N MET A 362 -6.81 5.11 -16.28
CA MET A 362 -7.33 6.00 -17.32
C MET A 362 -8.44 5.30 -18.10
N ALA A 363 -9.49 6.05 -18.44
CA ALA A 363 -10.50 5.63 -19.39
C ALA A 363 -10.15 6.18 -20.77
N VAL A 364 -9.80 5.27 -21.68
CA VAL A 364 -9.42 5.60 -23.07
C VAL A 364 -10.65 5.51 -23.97
N SER A 365 -10.94 6.60 -24.65
CA SER A 365 -12.05 6.71 -25.59
C SER A 365 -11.56 6.41 -27.00
N MET A 366 -12.36 5.64 -27.74
CA MET A 366 -12.06 5.24 -29.12
C MET A 366 -13.21 5.62 -30.05
N ASP A 367 -12.88 5.89 -31.32
CA ASP A 367 -13.90 6.03 -32.35
C ASP A 367 -14.50 4.66 -32.74
N LYS A 368 -15.46 4.67 -33.67
CA LYS A 368 -16.14 3.45 -34.15
C LYS A 368 -15.20 2.43 -34.81
N ASP A 369 -14.04 2.88 -35.30
CA ASP A 369 -13.06 2.06 -35.98
C ASP A 369 -11.95 1.58 -35.01
N GLY A 370 -12.08 1.94 -33.73
CA GLY A 370 -11.14 1.57 -32.66
C GLY A 370 -9.90 2.44 -32.59
N ASN A 371 -9.88 3.62 -33.23
CA ASN A 371 -8.75 4.56 -33.15
C ASN A 371 -8.81 5.37 -31.85
N PHE A 372 -7.65 5.71 -31.29
CA PHE A 372 -7.54 6.58 -30.13
C PHE A 372 -8.17 7.95 -30.41
N THR A 373 -8.94 8.47 -29.45
CA THR A 373 -9.52 9.83 -29.54
C THR A 373 -9.14 10.70 -28.35
N SER A 374 -9.29 10.19 -27.14
CA SER A 374 -8.95 10.88 -25.90
C SER A 374 -8.74 9.89 -24.76
N MET A 375 -8.17 10.36 -23.64
CA MET A 375 -8.17 9.63 -22.38
C MET A 375 -8.46 10.59 -21.23
N GLU A 376 -8.99 10.06 -20.13
CA GLU A 376 -9.25 10.82 -18.90
C GLU A 376 -8.92 9.97 -17.67
N ARG A 377 -8.60 10.61 -16.55
CA ARG A 377 -8.34 9.90 -15.31
C ARG A 377 -9.64 9.37 -14.70
N PHE A 378 -9.68 8.07 -14.47
CA PHE A 378 -10.75 7.42 -13.72
C PHE A 378 -10.47 7.54 -12.22
N LEU A 379 -11.44 8.03 -11.43
CA LEU A 379 -11.28 8.34 -10.01
C LEU A 379 -10.04 9.22 -9.74
N PRO A 380 -10.01 10.48 -10.21
CA PRO A 380 -8.80 11.32 -10.17
C PRO A 380 -8.26 11.66 -8.78
N LYS A 381 -9.06 11.47 -7.74
CA LYS A 381 -8.65 11.66 -6.33
C LYS A 381 -8.05 10.40 -5.70
N GLU A 382 -8.15 9.26 -6.38
CA GLU A 382 -7.61 7.99 -5.92
C GLU A 382 -6.23 7.72 -6.54
N ASN A 383 -5.42 6.99 -5.79
CA ASN A 383 -4.13 6.46 -6.24
C ASN A 383 -4.01 5.00 -5.81
N PHE A 384 -3.77 4.12 -6.78
CA PHE A 384 -3.75 2.68 -6.59
C PHE A 384 -2.34 2.18 -6.26
N SER A 385 -2.22 1.34 -5.23
CA SER A 385 -0.93 0.80 -4.75
C SER A 385 -0.43 -0.34 -5.63
N SER A 386 0.13 0.02 -6.78
CA SER A 386 0.68 -0.93 -7.74
C SER A 386 -0.37 -1.94 -8.24
N ALA A 387 -1.39 -1.43 -8.90
CA ALA A 387 -2.44 -2.25 -9.52
C ALA A 387 -1.82 -3.24 -10.52
N ILE A 388 -1.95 -4.54 -10.22
CA ILE A 388 -1.30 -5.64 -10.96
C ILE A 388 -2.28 -6.45 -11.81
N ASP A 389 -3.57 -6.28 -11.55
CA ASP A 389 -4.66 -6.83 -12.33
C ASP A 389 -5.94 -6.00 -12.13
N MET A 390 -6.78 -5.94 -13.15
CA MET A 390 -8.02 -5.16 -13.14
C MET A 390 -9.04 -5.82 -14.06
N GLN A 391 -10.21 -6.17 -13.52
CA GLN A 391 -11.26 -6.89 -14.25
C GLN A 391 -12.64 -6.54 -13.69
N PHE A 392 -13.67 -6.61 -14.54
CA PHE A 392 -15.06 -6.54 -14.08
C PHE A 392 -15.52 -7.90 -13.57
N GLY A 393 -16.23 -7.90 -12.45
CA GLY A 393 -16.96 -9.08 -11.97
C GLY A 393 -18.25 -9.31 -12.77
N PRO A 394 -18.85 -10.52 -12.71
CA PRO A 394 -20.10 -10.85 -13.41
C PRO A 394 -21.28 -9.95 -13.01
N GLU A 395 -21.22 -9.31 -11.84
CA GLU A 395 -22.18 -8.34 -11.32
C GLU A 395 -22.00 -6.92 -11.89
N GLY A 396 -20.98 -6.69 -12.73
CA GLY A 396 -20.73 -5.39 -13.36
C GLY A 396 -19.96 -4.37 -12.52
N ASP A 397 -19.45 -4.79 -11.34
CA ASP A 397 -18.52 -4.00 -10.54
C ASP A 397 -17.09 -4.17 -11.02
N LEU A 398 -16.26 -3.14 -10.89
CA LEU A 398 -14.84 -3.18 -11.27
C LEU A 398 -13.99 -3.56 -10.06
N TYR A 399 -13.07 -4.51 -10.25
CA TYR A 399 -12.13 -4.92 -9.22
C TYR A 399 -10.71 -4.59 -9.64
N VAL A 400 -9.91 -4.14 -8.68
CA VAL A 400 -8.48 -3.85 -8.84
C VAL A 400 -7.71 -4.65 -7.81
N LEU A 401 -6.77 -5.48 -8.28
CA LEU A 401 -5.83 -6.20 -7.42
C LEU A 401 -4.59 -5.36 -7.22
N GLU A 402 -4.33 -4.92 -6.00
CA GLU A 402 -3.16 -4.12 -5.64
C GLU A 402 -2.04 -5.02 -5.11
N TYR A 403 -0.87 -4.91 -5.73
CA TYR A 403 0.32 -5.64 -5.30
C TYR A 403 0.89 -5.10 -3.99
N GLY A 404 0.65 -3.81 -3.72
CA GLY A 404 1.25 -3.10 -2.60
C GLY A 404 2.62 -2.52 -2.95
N SER A 405 3.33 -2.05 -1.92
CA SER A 405 4.50 -1.19 -2.13
C SER A 405 5.82 -1.93 -2.33
N ALA A 406 5.99 -3.15 -1.83
CA ALA A 406 7.29 -3.82 -1.85
C ALA A 406 7.33 -5.09 -2.69
N TRP A 407 8.42 -5.24 -3.45
CA TRP A 407 8.62 -6.33 -4.39
C TRP A 407 9.03 -7.62 -3.68
N PHE A 408 8.43 -8.72 -4.12
CA PHE A 408 8.70 -10.11 -3.74
C PHE A 408 8.45 -10.47 -2.26
N ARG A 409 7.76 -9.62 -1.50
CA ARG A 409 7.43 -9.85 -0.08
C ARG A 409 5.97 -9.51 0.24
N GLY A 410 5.52 -9.87 1.44
CA GLY A 410 4.19 -9.47 1.93
C GLY A 410 4.10 -7.95 2.08
N ASN A 411 2.96 -7.39 1.71
CA ASN A 411 2.66 -5.97 1.78
C ASN A 411 1.39 -5.75 2.60
N ASP A 412 1.46 -4.91 3.63
CA ASP A 412 0.30 -4.59 4.46
C ASP A 412 -0.76 -3.80 3.67
N ASN A 413 -0.36 -3.16 2.58
CA ASN A 413 -1.24 -2.45 1.65
C ASN A 413 -1.60 -3.27 0.39
N ALA A 414 -1.25 -4.55 0.30
CA ALA A 414 -1.80 -5.41 -0.75
C ALA A 414 -3.27 -5.70 -0.44
N ARG A 415 -4.15 -5.44 -1.41
CA ARG A 415 -5.61 -5.59 -1.23
C ARG A 415 -6.32 -5.80 -2.56
N ILE A 416 -7.58 -6.20 -2.46
CA ILE A 416 -8.54 -6.14 -3.57
C ILE A 416 -9.42 -4.92 -3.32
N VAL A 417 -9.47 -4.01 -4.27
CA VAL A 417 -10.36 -2.85 -4.25
C VAL A 417 -11.57 -3.16 -5.13
N LYS A 418 -12.77 -3.10 -4.55
CA LYS A 418 -14.03 -3.19 -5.27
C LYS A 418 -14.55 -1.77 -5.54
N ILE A 419 -14.88 -1.48 -6.80
CA ILE A 419 -15.38 -0.19 -7.25
C ILE A 419 -16.79 -0.39 -7.78
N GLU A 420 -17.75 0.10 -7.00
CA GLU A 420 -19.17 -0.01 -7.28
C GLU A 420 -19.69 1.29 -7.89
N TYR A 421 -20.44 1.20 -8.99
CA TYR A 421 -21.10 2.38 -9.51
C TYR A 421 -22.34 2.70 -8.67
N ASN A 422 -22.30 3.83 -7.96
CA ASN A 422 -23.43 4.35 -7.23
C ASN A 422 -24.10 5.47 -8.04
N GLY A 423 -25.05 5.09 -8.91
CA GLY A 423 -25.88 6.01 -9.67
C GLY A 423 -27.37 5.74 -9.44
N GLY A 424 -28.23 6.71 -9.80
CA GLY A 424 -29.65 6.67 -9.48
C GLY A 424 -29.98 7.58 -8.29
N ASN A 425 -30.96 7.19 -7.48
CA ASN A 425 -31.29 7.88 -6.23
C ASN A 425 -30.40 7.32 -5.10
N ARG A 426 -29.48 8.13 -4.61
CA ARG A 426 -28.51 7.76 -3.58
C ARG A 426 -29.14 7.97 -2.22
N LYS A 427 -28.91 7.03 -1.30
CA LYS A 427 -29.36 7.21 0.08
C LYS A 427 -28.63 8.39 0.72
N PRO A 428 -29.31 9.20 1.54
CA PRO A 428 -28.64 10.20 2.36
C PRO A 428 -27.56 9.57 3.24
N ILE A 429 -26.41 10.25 3.33
CA ILE A 429 -25.41 9.96 4.35
C ILE A 429 -25.85 10.67 5.62
N VAL A 430 -26.17 9.91 6.67
CA VAL A 430 -26.78 10.43 7.89
C VAL A 430 -25.76 10.54 8.99
N VAL A 431 -25.61 11.75 9.52
CA VAL A 431 -24.79 12.03 10.71
C VAL A 431 -25.72 12.60 11.78
N ALA A 432 -25.79 11.90 12.92
CA ALA A 432 -26.55 12.32 14.08
C ALA A 432 -25.60 12.73 15.19
N ASN A 433 -25.78 13.95 15.70
CA ASN A 433 -25.03 14.45 16.84
C ASN A 433 -25.98 14.88 17.96
N ALA A 434 -25.52 14.79 19.21
CA ALA A 434 -26.19 15.36 20.37
C ALA A 434 -25.16 16.10 21.23
N ASN A 435 -25.53 17.26 21.75
CA ASN A 435 -24.70 18.01 22.69
C ASN A 435 -25.55 18.65 23.79
N PRO A 436 -25.33 18.29 25.08
CA PRO A 436 -24.46 17.21 25.57
C PRO A 436 -25.06 15.80 25.35
N VAL A 437 -24.25 14.74 25.51
CA VAL A 437 -24.71 13.32 25.45
C VAL A 437 -25.02 12.71 26.82
N ALA A 438 -24.67 13.41 27.89
CA ALA A 438 -25.07 13.09 29.25
C ALA A 438 -25.15 14.37 30.09
N GLY A 439 -25.84 14.32 31.22
CA GLY A 439 -25.90 15.46 32.13
C GLY A 439 -26.96 15.35 33.22
N ALA A 440 -26.86 16.23 34.21
CA ALA A 440 -27.84 16.36 35.29
C ALA A 440 -29.20 16.88 34.79
N LEU A 441 -30.26 16.60 35.55
CA LEU A 441 -31.62 17.05 35.22
C LEU A 441 -31.87 18.50 35.68
N PRO A 442 -32.69 19.28 34.94
CA PRO A 442 -33.20 18.97 33.60
C PRO A 442 -32.07 19.05 32.56
N LEU A 443 -31.95 18.02 31.72
CA LEU A 443 -30.91 17.94 30.70
C LEU A 443 -31.45 18.47 29.37
N THR A 444 -30.99 19.63 28.93
CA THR A 444 -31.31 20.16 27.60
C THR A 444 -30.24 19.74 26.61
N ILE A 445 -30.61 18.96 25.60
CA ILE A 445 -29.73 18.51 24.53
C ILE A 445 -30.08 19.22 23.22
N ASN A 446 -29.06 19.58 22.45
CA ASN A 446 -29.20 20.03 21.08
C ASN A 446 -28.85 18.88 20.16
N LEU A 447 -29.83 18.41 19.39
CA LEU A 447 -29.64 17.42 18.34
C LEU A 447 -29.23 18.14 17.06
N SER A 448 -28.32 17.55 16.30
CA SER A 448 -27.81 18.16 15.07
C SER A 448 -27.62 17.14 13.96
N SER A 449 -28.11 17.51 12.79
CA SER A 449 -27.92 16.80 11.52
C SER A 449 -26.64 17.19 10.80
N GLN A 450 -25.80 18.07 11.39
CA GLN A 450 -24.57 18.56 10.76
C GLN A 450 -23.67 17.40 10.30
N GLY A 451 -23.24 17.45 9.04
CA GLY A 451 -22.49 16.39 8.38
C GLY A 451 -23.37 15.42 7.58
N THR A 452 -24.70 15.47 7.76
CA THR A 452 -25.64 14.78 6.88
C THR A 452 -25.60 15.41 5.49
N THR A 453 -25.48 14.60 4.46
CA THR A 453 -25.45 15.07 3.07
C THR A 453 -26.22 14.12 2.16
N ASP A 454 -26.78 14.69 1.10
CA ASP A 454 -27.18 13.95 -0.08
C ASP A 454 -26.42 14.51 -1.29
N TYR A 455 -25.93 13.62 -2.14
CA TYR A 455 -25.16 14.04 -3.31
C TYR A 455 -26.04 14.24 -4.55
N ASP A 456 -27.30 13.84 -4.53
CA ASP A 456 -28.26 14.06 -5.60
C ASP A 456 -28.65 15.53 -5.66
N GLN A 457 -28.33 16.16 -6.81
CA GLN A 457 -28.51 17.61 -6.97
C GLN A 457 -29.96 18.06 -6.81
N TYR A 458 -30.93 17.17 -7.05
CA TYR A 458 -32.35 17.47 -6.89
C TYR A 458 -32.84 17.42 -5.44
N ASP A 459 -32.03 16.92 -4.49
CA ASP A 459 -32.36 16.83 -3.06
C ASP A 459 -31.77 17.97 -2.22
N GLN A 460 -30.97 18.87 -2.83
CA GLN A 460 -30.32 19.97 -2.11
C GLN A 460 -31.38 20.81 -1.35
N ASP A 461 -31.24 20.84 -0.02
CA ASP A 461 -32.13 21.50 0.95
C ASP A 461 -33.57 20.94 1.05
N ALA A 462 -33.85 19.76 0.49
CA ALA A 462 -35.19 19.15 0.44
C ALA A 462 -35.31 17.81 1.20
N LEU A 463 -34.41 17.57 2.16
CA LEU A 463 -34.42 16.34 2.97
C LEU A 463 -35.47 16.41 4.10
N ALA A 464 -36.13 15.28 4.36
CA ALA A 464 -37.05 15.13 5.49
C ALA A 464 -36.32 14.48 6.68
N TYR A 465 -36.47 15.08 7.86
CA TYR A 465 -35.78 14.68 9.09
C TYR A 465 -36.77 14.07 10.10
N GLU A 466 -36.36 12.99 10.76
CA GLU A 466 -37.13 12.36 11.84
C GLU A 466 -36.19 11.89 12.96
N TRP A 467 -36.32 12.46 14.15
CA TRP A 467 -35.66 12.02 15.37
C TRP A 467 -36.66 11.28 16.24
N LYS A 468 -36.49 9.96 16.42
CA LYS A 468 -37.28 9.14 17.34
C LYS A 468 -36.51 8.91 18.63
N ILE A 469 -37.04 9.43 19.74
CA ILE A 469 -36.46 9.32 21.07
C ILE A 469 -37.32 8.38 21.90
N SER A 470 -36.70 7.44 22.61
CA SER A 470 -37.38 6.50 23.51
C SER A 470 -36.52 6.19 24.73
N SER A 471 -37.15 5.88 25.87
CA SER A 471 -36.47 5.43 27.08
C SER A 471 -37.32 4.42 27.85
N ASP A 472 -36.67 3.53 28.59
CA ASP A 472 -37.32 2.51 29.42
C ASP A 472 -38.13 3.12 30.59
N ASN A 473 -37.91 4.41 30.89
CA ASN A 473 -38.72 5.18 31.84
C ASN A 473 -40.10 5.60 31.28
N GLY A 474 -40.46 5.14 30.08
CA GLY A 474 -41.72 5.40 29.40
C GLY A 474 -41.73 6.66 28.54
N PHE A 475 -40.60 7.38 28.43
CA PHE A 475 -40.50 8.54 27.54
C PHE A 475 -40.51 8.12 26.07
N SER A 476 -41.29 8.81 25.24
CA SER A 476 -41.25 8.68 23.78
C SER A 476 -41.63 10.00 23.12
N GLN A 477 -40.84 10.43 22.14
CA GLN A 477 -41.09 11.66 21.38
C GLN A 477 -40.53 11.53 19.96
N THR A 478 -41.17 12.19 18.99
CA THR A 478 -40.66 12.34 17.62
C THR A 478 -40.50 13.83 17.30
N LEU A 479 -39.37 14.21 16.70
CA LEU A 479 -39.06 15.58 16.28
C LEU A 479 -38.70 15.58 14.79
N THR A 480 -39.07 16.62 14.06
CA THR A 480 -38.91 16.68 12.59
C THR A 480 -38.01 17.80 12.10
N ASP A 481 -37.53 18.67 12.99
CA ASP A 481 -36.57 19.69 12.62
C ASP A 481 -35.19 19.06 12.35
N ALA A 482 -34.39 19.72 11.51
CA ALA A 482 -33.03 19.27 11.21
C ALA A 482 -32.10 19.30 12.45
N ASN A 483 -32.30 20.29 13.33
CA ASN A 483 -31.48 20.52 14.52
C ASN A 483 -32.35 20.89 15.73
N PRO A 484 -33.17 19.97 16.27
CA PRO A 484 -34.09 20.28 17.35
C PRO A 484 -33.40 20.32 18.70
N THR A 485 -33.99 21.05 19.64
CA THR A 485 -33.61 21.01 21.06
C THR A 485 -34.62 20.14 21.82
N LEU A 486 -34.14 19.33 22.77
CA LEU A 486 -34.97 18.48 23.62
C LEU A 486 -34.54 18.62 25.09
N THR A 487 -35.51 18.81 25.99
CA THR A 487 -35.27 18.83 27.44
C THR A 487 -35.77 17.54 28.09
N LEU A 488 -34.90 16.88 28.83
CA LEU A 488 -35.14 15.62 29.53
C LEU A 488 -35.27 15.89 31.02
N GLU A 489 -36.45 15.63 31.57
CA GLU A 489 -36.81 15.95 32.97
C GLU A 489 -36.64 14.77 33.94
N LYS A 490 -36.47 13.55 33.41
CA LYS A 490 -36.37 12.32 34.21
C LYS A 490 -35.05 11.61 33.95
N ALA A 491 -34.51 11.00 35.00
CA ALA A 491 -33.33 10.17 34.87
C ALA A 491 -33.61 8.97 33.95
N GLY A 492 -32.61 8.57 33.18
CA GLY A 492 -32.72 7.42 32.29
C GLY A 492 -31.79 7.46 31.10
N VAL A 493 -31.78 6.35 30.37
CA VAL A 493 -31.05 6.18 29.11
C VAL A 493 -32.03 6.37 27.96
N TYR A 494 -31.77 7.35 27.10
CA TYR A 494 -32.61 7.75 25.98
C TYR A 494 -31.95 7.31 24.68
N LYS A 495 -32.62 6.41 23.97
CA LYS A 495 -32.24 5.89 22.65
C LYS A 495 -32.80 6.81 21.58
N ILE A 496 -31.93 7.35 20.73
CA ILE A 496 -32.28 8.30 19.68
C ILE A 496 -31.93 7.69 18.33
N VAL A 497 -32.95 7.55 17.47
CA VAL A 497 -32.80 7.13 16.07
C VAL A 497 -33.08 8.34 15.19
N PHE A 498 -32.06 8.82 14.48
CA PHE A 498 -32.20 9.88 13.49
C PHE A 498 -32.34 9.27 12.11
N THR A 499 -33.44 9.55 11.42
CA THR A 499 -33.71 9.08 10.05
C THR A 499 -33.82 10.28 9.12
N VAL A 500 -33.18 10.17 7.97
CA VAL A 500 -33.25 11.17 6.91
C VAL A 500 -33.80 10.50 5.66
N THR A 501 -34.77 11.15 5.02
CA THR A 501 -35.42 10.66 3.79
C THR A 501 -35.24 11.70 2.69
N ASP A 502 -34.84 11.26 1.50
CA ASP A 502 -34.72 12.13 0.33
C ASP A 502 -36.07 12.38 -0.38
N THR A 503 -36.07 13.22 -1.42
CA THR A 503 -37.30 13.60 -2.13
C THR A 503 -37.92 12.46 -2.94
N LYS A 504 -37.20 11.36 -3.16
CA LYS A 504 -37.66 10.17 -3.88
C LYS A 504 -37.96 8.99 -2.96
N GLY A 505 -37.84 9.18 -1.64
CA GLY A 505 -38.27 8.26 -0.60
C GLY A 505 -37.22 7.26 -0.12
N GLU A 506 -35.97 7.34 -0.59
CA GLU A 506 -34.90 6.55 0.03
C GLU A 506 -34.51 7.17 1.37
N LYS A 507 -34.13 6.31 2.31
CA LYS A 507 -33.85 6.72 3.68
C LYS A 507 -32.69 5.97 4.29
N ASN A 508 -32.05 6.62 5.24
CA ASN A 508 -31.00 6.03 6.06
C ASN A 508 -31.10 6.57 7.49
N SER A 509 -30.48 5.88 8.45
CA SER A 509 -30.59 6.24 9.86
C SER A 509 -29.26 6.14 10.60
N ALA A 510 -29.10 6.98 11.61
CA ALA A 510 -28.03 6.91 12.59
C ALA A 510 -28.62 6.74 14.01
N PHE A 511 -27.85 6.15 14.91
CA PHE A 511 -28.24 5.89 16.29
C PHE A 511 -27.31 6.61 17.25
N LEU A 512 -27.87 7.20 18.30
CA LEU A 512 -27.11 7.69 19.45
C LEU A 512 -27.88 7.50 20.75
N GLU A 513 -27.15 7.50 21.86
CA GLU A 513 -27.68 7.35 23.20
C GLU A 513 -27.38 8.61 24.03
N VAL A 514 -28.38 9.08 24.78
CA VAL A 514 -28.22 10.19 25.74
C VAL A 514 -28.58 9.71 27.14
N LYS A 515 -27.77 10.05 28.14
CA LYS A 515 -27.99 9.67 29.55
C LYS A 515 -28.34 10.89 30.40
N ALA A 516 -29.56 10.95 30.92
CA ALA A 516 -29.99 12.05 31.79
C ALA A 516 -29.99 11.61 33.26
N GLY A 517 -29.55 12.47 34.17
CA GLY A 517 -29.59 12.22 35.62
C GLY A 517 -28.24 11.95 36.30
N ASN A 518 -27.13 12.03 35.58
CA ASN A 518 -25.78 12.08 36.14
C ASN A 518 -24.91 12.92 35.20
N ASP A 519 -24.19 13.91 35.73
CA ASP A 519 -23.22 14.67 34.94
C ASP A 519 -21.93 13.87 34.78
N ALA A 520 -21.19 14.11 33.70
CA ALA A 520 -19.91 13.44 33.52
C ALA A 520 -18.84 14.27 34.23
N PRO A 521 -17.94 13.66 35.03
CA PRO A 521 -16.91 14.44 35.70
C PRO A 521 -16.02 15.15 34.67
N VAL A 522 -15.65 16.40 34.95
CA VAL A 522 -14.71 17.16 34.12
C VAL A 522 -13.30 16.88 34.60
N VAL A 523 -12.53 16.14 33.80
CA VAL A 523 -11.11 15.88 34.02
C VAL A 523 -10.30 16.75 33.08
N ASP A 524 -9.38 17.55 33.62
CA ASP A 524 -8.45 18.36 32.83
C ASP A 524 -6.99 18.11 33.23
N ILE A 525 -6.11 18.26 32.24
CA ILE A 525 -4.66 18.13 32.39
C ILE A 525 -4.04 19.40 31.83
N ALA A 526 -3.46 20.21 32.71
CA ALA A 526 -2.74 21.41 32.34
C ALA A 526 -1.22 21.13 32.33
N ILE A 527 -0.59 21.21 31.16
CA ILE A 527 0.86 21.32 31.06
C ILE A 527 1.24 22.77 31.35
N ARG A 528 1.90 22.99 32.50
CA ARG A 528 2.33 24.30 33.02
C ARG A 528 3.74 24.69 32.58
N GLY A 529 4.56 23.72 32.16
CA GLY A 529 5.91 23.95 31.65
C GLY A 529 6.39 22.76 30.81
N GLY A 530 7.03 23.03 29.69
CA GLY A 530 7.40 22.03 28.67
C GLY A 530 6.54 22.11 27.41
N ASN A 531 6.85 21.26 26.44
CA ASN A 531 6.16 21.20 25.15
C ASN A 531 4.95 20.26 25.21
N LYS A 532 3.82 20.67 24.61
CA LYS A 532 2.54 19.93 24.63
C LYS A 532 2.34 18.98 23.46
N THR A 533 3.19 19.06 22.44
CA THR A 533 3.11 18.24 21.23
C THR A 533 4.22 17.19 21.18
N PHE A 534 5.44 17.55 21.59
CA PHE A 534 6.63 16.74 21.41
C PHE A 534 7.26 16.27 22.72
N TYR A 535 7.75 15.04 22.65
CA TYR A 535 8.66 14.44 23.62
C TYR A 535 10.11 14.77 23.25
N PHE A 536 10.77 15.61 24.05
CA PHE A 536 12.21 15.86 23.90
C PHE A 536 12.99 15.15 25.02
N GLU A 537 13.88 14.22 24.66
CA GLU A 537 14.69 13.43 25.61
C GLU A 537 15.35 14.30 26.70
N GLY A 538 15.11 13.92 27.96
CA GLY A 538 15.64 14.60 29.15
C GLY A 538 14.94 15.91 29.48
N SER A 539 13.86 16.26 28.79
CA SER A 539 13.11 17.50 29.06
C SER A 539 12.09 17.31 30.18
N LYS A 540 11.93 18.38 30.97
CA LYS A 540 11.03 18.46 32.12
C LYS A 540 9.64 18.89 31.65
N LEU A 541 8.62 18.17 32.09
CA LEU A 541 7.20 18.46 31.86
C LEU A 541 6.51 18.70 33.19
N ASP A 542 6.11 19.95 33.44
CA ASP A 542 5.35 20.34 34.62
C ASP A 542 3.85 20.21 34.32
N TYR A 543 3.14 19.43 35.13
CA TYR A 543 1.73 19.14 34.91
C TYR A 543 0.89 19.34 36.18
N GLU A 544 -0.40 19.63 35.98
CA GLU A 544 -1.40 19.78 37.02
C GLU A 544 -2.73 19.22 36.52
N ILE A 545 -3.39 18.41 37.35
CA ILE A 545 -4.61 17.69 37.02
C ILE A 545 -5.71 18.21 37.92
N THR A 546 -6.84 18.55 37.30
CA THR A 546 -8.03 19.00 38.03
C THR A 546 -9.20 18.09 37.66
N VAL A 547 -9.94 17.68 38.68
CA VAL A 547 -11.19 16.95 38.52
C VAL A 547 -12.28 17.70 39.27
N THR A 548 -13.37 17.98 38.56
CA THR A 548 -14.59 18.57 39.13
C THR A 548 -15.78 17.78 38.63
N ASP A 549 -16.65 17.41 39.53
CA ASP A 549 -17.89 16.75 39.28
C ASP A 549 -19.02 17.47 40.01
N LYS A 550 -20.21 17.51 39.42
CA LYS A 550 -21.32 18.29 39.99
C LYS A 550 -21.92 17.58 41.20
N GLU A 551 -21.93 16.25 41.18
CA GLU A 551 -22.46 15.37 42.22
C GLU A 551 -21.42 15.09 43.31
N ASP A 552 -20.17 14.79 42.93
CA ASP A 552 -19.09 14.42 43.85
C ASP A 552 -18.23 15.59 44.33
N GLY A 553 -18.37 16.79 43.75
CA GLY A 553 -17.60 17.98 44.11
C GLY A 553 -16.25 18.05 43.38
N SER A 554 -15.21 18.59 44.03
CA SER A 554 -13.90 18.75 43.39
C SER A 554 -12.81 18.00 44.15
N VAL A 555 -11.63 17.84 43.54
CA VAL A 555 -10.45 17.34 44.26
C VAL A 555 -10.24 18.14 45.56
N GLY A 556 -10.16 17.43 46.69
CA GLY A 556 -10.04 18.01 48.04
C GLY A 556 -11.35 18.49 48.66
N LYS A 557 -12.47 18.43 47.93
CA LYS A 557 -13.83 18.79 48.38
C LYS A 557 -14.85 17.82 47.78
N GLY A 558 -14.85 16.59 48.28
CA GLY A 558 -15.76 15.50 47.89
C GLY A 558 -15.12 14.42 47.01
N ILE A 559 -14.15 14.80 46.17
CA ILE A 559 -13.26 13.87 45.45
C ILE A 559 -11.90 13.83 46.17
N GLN A 560 -11.42 12.63 46.51
CA GLN A 560 -10.11 12.45 47.14
C GLN A 560 -9.01 12.30 46.07
N PRO A 561 -7.78 12.80 46.30
CA PRO A 561 -6.70 12.70 45.31
C PRO A 561 -6.35 11.27 44.88
N ASN A 562 -6.57 10.29 45.76
CA ASN A 562 -6.37 8.87 45.50
C ASN A 562 -7.57 8.20 44.79
N GLU A 563 -8.57 8.95 44.35
CA GLU A 563 -9.66 8.45 43.50
C GLU A 563 -9.43 8.80 42.02
N VAL A 564 -8.45 9.66 41.73
CA VAL A 564 -8.09 10.08 40.37
C VAL A 564 -6.87 9.28 39.91
N ALA A 565 -7.03 8.52 38.82
CA ALA A 565 -5.96 7.72 38.24
C ALA A 565 -5.10 8.58 37.30
N VAL A 566 -3.78 8.55 37.48
CA VAL A 566 -2.83 9.34 36.69
C VAL A 566 -1.64 8.48 36.26
N ASN A 567 -1.41 8.41 34.95
CA ASN A 567 -0.35 7.58 34.35
C ASN A 567 0.46 8.36 33.31
N PHE A 568 1.77 8.06 33.24
CA PHE A 568 2.69 8.48 32.19
C PHE A 568 3.27 7.25 31.52
N ASP A 569 2.86 6.97 30.28
CA ASP A 569 3.21 5.74 29.58
C ASP A 569 4.02 6.06 28.31
N TYR A 570 5.15 5.37 28.12
CA TYR A 570 5.95 5.49 26.90
C TYR A 570 5.52 4.42 25.89
N ALA A 571 5.16 4.82 24.68
CA ALA A 571 4.92 3.93 23.55
C ALA A 571 6.12 3.96 22.60
N PRO A 572 6.73 2.82 22.23
CA PRO A 572 7.83 2.75 21.26
C PRO A 572 7.45 3.25 19.85
N GLU A 573 8.43 3.36 18.95
CA GLU A 573 8.18 3.67 17.53
C GLU A 573 7.29 2.61 16.86
N GLY A 574 6.41 3.04 15.95
CA GLY A 574 5.51 2.17 15.18
C GLY A 574 4.12 1.97 15.79
N PHE A 575 3.81 2.65 16.89
CA PHE A 575 2.49 2.65 17.51
C PHE A 575 1.76 3.97 17.28
N ASP A 576 0.48 3.89 16.94
CA ASP A 576 -0.40 5.06 16.90
C ASP A 576 -0.88 5.38 18.32
N LEU A 577 -0.40 6.51 18.85
CA LEU A 577 -0.75 7.03 20.17
C LEU A 577 -2.27 7.34 20.30
N ILE A 578 -2.94 7.68 19.20
CA ILE A 578 -4.38 7.97 19.14
C ILE A 578 -5.17 6.68 19.16
N GLU A 579 -4.73 5.66 18.41
CA GLU A 579 -5.32 4.31 18.45
C GLU A 579 -5.15 3.68 19.85
N ILE A 580 -4.00 3.87 20.48
CA ILE A 580 -3.76 3.49 21.87
C ILE A 580 -4.75 4.23 22.79
N ALA A 581 -4.87 5.55 22.67
CA ALA A 581 -5.83 6.31 23.47
C ALA A 581 -7.29 5.84 23.26
N ALA A 582 -7.66 5.44 22.04
CA ALA A 582 -9.00 4.98 21.70
C ALA A 582 -9.32 3.56 22.19
N SER A 583 -8.35 2.65 22.15
CA SER A 583 -8.50 1.24 22.59
C SER A 583 -8.51 1.08 24.12
N HIS A 584 -8.16 2.15 24.86
CA HIS A 584 -8.15 2.21 26.32
C HIS A 584 -9.48 2.62 26.97
N LYS A 585 -10.53 2.85 26.19
CA LYS A 585 -11.81 3.38 26.68
C LYS A 585 -12.61 2.46 27.61
N SER A 586 -12.21 1.20 27.78
CA SER A 586 -12.93 0.27 28.66
C SER A 586 -12.09 -0.94 29.05
N THR A 587 -11.41 -0.86 30.20
CA THR A 587 -11.28 -1.90 31.25
C THR A 587 -10.27 -1.39 32.27
N ASP A 588 -10.72 -1.23 33.51
CA ASP A 588 -9.99 -0.87 34.73
C ASP A 588 -9.36 0.53 34.80
N GLU A 589 -10.08 1.45 35.47
CA GLU A 589 -9.66 2.81 35.87
C GLU A 589 -8.27 2.87 36.53
N TRP A 590 -7.82 1.77 37.11
CA TRP A 590 -6.57 1.64 37.86
C TRP A 590 -5.45 0.88 37.13
N THR A 591 -5.69 0.45 35.89
CA THR A 591 -4.65 -0.25 35.11
C THR A 591 -3.80 0.74 34.31
N THR A 592 -2.48 0.66 34.51
CA THR A 592 -1.47 1.28 33.65
C THR A 592 -1.68 0.81 32.21
N PHE A 593 -1.49 1.68 31.19
CA PHE A 593 -1.43 1.21 29.82
C PHE A 593 -0.28 0.19 29.69
N SER A 594 -0.63 -1.08 29.49
CA SER A 594 0.40 -2.08 29.24
C SER A 594 0.68 -2.17 27.74
N VAL A 595 1.75 -1.49 27.33
CA VAL A 595 2.37 -1.66 25.99
C VAL A 595 2.56 -3.15 25.69
N GLY A 596 2.97 -3.93 26.69
CA GLY A 596 3.16 -5.39 26.58
C GLY A 596 1.88 -6.17 26.29
N LEU A 597 0.75 -5.82 26.92
CA LEU A 597 -0.55 -6.45 26.66
C LEU A 597 -1.07 -6.12 25.25
N ASN A 598 -0.96 -4.86 24.83
CA ASN A 598 -1.38 -4.46 23.48
C ASN A 598 -0.56 -5.21 22.41
N LEU A 599 0.76 -5.23 22.61
CA LEU A 599 1.71 -6.01 21.81
C LEU A 599 1.33 -7.50 21.71
N ILE A 600 0.94 -8.13 22.82
CA ILE A 600 0.46 -9.51 22.85
C ILE A 600 -0.85 -9.67 22.07
N ASN A 601 -1.78 -8.72 22.20
CA ASN A 601 -3.10 -8.78 21.55
C ASN A 601 -3.03 -8.56 20.04
N LYS A 602 -2.06 -7.77 19.56
CA LYS A 602 -1.79 -7.57 18.12
C LYS A 602 -0.90 -8.67 17.51
N SER A 603 -0.36 -9.55 18.33
CA SER A 603 0.43 -10.71 17.88
C SER A 603 -0.44 -11.97 17.82
N ASP A 604 0.07 -13.00 17.17
CA ASP A 604 -0.52 -14.34 17.13
C ASP A 604 -0.34 -15.13 18.45
N CYS A 605 0.31 -14.53 19.45
CA CYS A 605 0.57 -15.13 20.77
C CYS A 605 -0.69 -15.72 21.43
N ARG A 606 -1.86 -15.08 21.25
CA ARG A 606 -3.15 -15.53 21.81
C ARG A 606 -3.66 -16.85 21.24
N SER A 607 -3.14 -17.26 20.09
CA SER A 607 -3.47 -18.56 19.48
C SER A 607 -2.96 -19.72 20.33
N CYS A 608 -1.89 -19.50 21.10
CA CYS A 608 -1.22 -20.55 21.88
C CYS A 608 -1.18 -20.27 23.39
N HIS A 609 -1.32 -19.00 23.82
CA HIS A 609 -1.29 -18.59 25.21
C HIS A 609 -2.58 -17.85 25.59
N LEU A 610 -3.27 -18.32 26.63
CA LEU A 610 -4.41 -17.63 27.21
C LEU A 610 -4.00 -16.97 28.54
N LEU A 611 -4.82 -16.03 29.03
CA LEU A 611 -4.52 -15.29 30.25
C LEU A 611 -4.38 -16.21 31.47
N ASP A 612 -5.38 -17.04 31.71
CA ASP A 612 -5.57 -17.80 32.96
C ASP A 612 -5.71 -19.32 32.76
N LYS A 613 -5.67 -19.79 31.51
CA LYS A 613 -5.84 -21.20 31.16
C LYS A 613 -4.74 -21.68 30.23
N LYS A 614 -4.32 -22.93 30.42
CA LYS A 614 -3.38 -23.58 29.51
C LYS A 614 -4.06 -23.83 28.15
N SER A 615 -3.36 -23.56 27.06
CA SER A 615 -3.75 -23.92 25.70
C SER A 615 -2.65 -24.80 25.09
N VAL A 616 -2.14 -24.50 23.89
CA VAL A 616 -0.96 -25.12 23.30
C VAL A 616 0.29 -24.83 24.15
N GLY A 617 0.41 -23.60 24.66
CA GLY A 617 1.42 -23.16 25.63
C GLY A 617 0.85 -22.93 27.05
N PRO A 618 1.71 -22.64 28.05
CA PRO A 618 1.27 -22.26 29.40
C PRO A 618 0.44 -20.96 29.38
N SER A 619 -0.41 -20.76 30.39
CA SER A 619 -1.10 -19.46 30.53
C SER A 619 -0.12 -18.35 30.89
N TYR A 620 -0.49 -17.08 30.64
CA TYR A 620 0.33 -15.96 31.07
C TYR A 620 0.48 -15.92 32.59
N LEU A 621 -0.56 -16.28 33.35
CA LEU A 621 -0.48 -16.44 34.80
C LEU A 621 0.50 -17.54 35.24
N ASP A 622 0.57 -18.67 34.52
CA ASP A 622 1.54 -19.74 34.82
C ASP A 622 2.99 -19.29 34.60
N VAL A 623 3.24 -18.57 33.49
CA VAL A 623 4.55 -18.00 33.19
C VAL A 623 4.94 -16.99 34.25
N ALA A 624 4.02 -16.08 34.60
CA ALA A 624 4.22 -15.07 35.64
C ALA A 624 4.53 -15.71 37.00
N ALA A 625 3.76 -16.71 37.39
CA ALA A 625 3.93 -17.43 38.66
C ALA A 625 5.27 -18.18 38.73
N LYS A 626 5.68 -18.86 37.65
CA LYS A 626 6.95 -19.63 37.62
C LYS A 626 8.18 -18.74 37.74
N TYR A 627 8.15 -17.56 37.13
CA TYR A 627 9.32 -16.67 37.07
C TYR A 627 9.24 -15.49 38.04
N LYS A 628 8.27 -15.49 38.96
CA LYS A 628 8.07 -14.43 39.95
C LYS A 628 9.39 -14.08 40.68
N GLY A 629 9.78 -12.80 40.62
CA GLY A 629 11.00 -12.28 41.26
C GLY A 629 12.33 -12.59 40.56
N ASN A 630 12.33 -13.29 39.42
CA ASN A 630 13.56 -13.67 38.70
C ASN A 630 13.89 -12.67 37.57
N LYS A 631 14.62 -11.60 37.89
CA LYS A 631 15.00 -10.57 36.90
C LYS A 631 15.80 -11.11 35.70
N PRO A 632 16.81 -11.98 35.87
CA PRO A 632 17.52 -12.57 34.72
C PRO A 632 16.65 -13.42 33.80
N ALA A 633 15.50 -13.93 34.28
CA ALA A 633 14.56 -14.65 33.43
C ALA A 633 13.83 -13.74 32.45
N GLN A 634 13.67 -12.44 32.75
CA GLN A 634 12.95 -11.50 31.89
C GLN A 634 13.64 -11.31 30.53
N GLU A 635 14.96 -11.13 30.53
CA GLU A 635 15.76 -11.00 29.30
C GLU A 635 15.74 -12.31 28.49
N LYS A 636 15.87 -13.44 29.17
CA LYS A 636 15.83 -14.77 28.52
C LYS A 636 14.46 -15.09 27.93
N LEU A 637 13.37 -14.68 28.57
CA LEU A 637 12.02 -14.84 28.04
C LEU A 637 11.78 -13.92 26.84
N ALA A 638 12.31 -12.70 26.85
CA ALA A 638 12.20 -11.78 25.72
C ALA A 638 12.96 -12.32 24.50
N GLU A 639 14.18 -12.83 24.72
CA GLU A 639 14.94 -13.55 23.70
C GLU A 639 14.17 -14.79 23.21
N LYS A 640 13.55 -15.55 24.13
CA LYS A 640 12.75 -16.74 23.81
C LYS A 640 11.56 -16.44 22.91
N ILE A 641 10.90 -15.29 23.06
CA ILE A 641 9.81 -14.86 22.16
C ILE A 641 10.34 -14.70 20.73
N ILE A 642 11.51 -14.10 20.58
CA ILE A 642 12.12 -13.77 19.28
C ILE A 642 12.65 -15.02 18.58
N VAL A 643 13.42 -15.85 19.31
CA VAL A 643 14.12 -17.02 18.73
C VAL A 643 13.32 -18.32 18.81
N GLY A 644 12.25 -18.35 19.61
CA GLY A 644 11.43 -19.53 19.85
C GLY A 644 12.11 -20.62 20.70
N GLY A 645 11.48 -21.79 20.74
CA GLY A 645 12.06 -23.03 21.24
C GLY A 645 11.21 -23.74 22.32
N GLY A 646 11.63 -24.95 22.70
CA GLY A 646 10.86 -25.86 23.56
C GLY A 646 11.56 -26.30 24.85
N GLY A 647 10.95 -27.24 25.58
CA GLY A 647 11.56 -27.99 26.69
C GLY A 647 11.23 -27.52 28.11
N VAL A 648 10.71 -26.30 28.30
CA VAL A 648 10.45 -25.74 29.65
C VAL A 648 9.04 -26.07 30.17
N TRP A 649 8.09 -26.32 29.27
CA TRP A 649 6.66 -26.47 29.58
C TRP A 649 6.00 -27.67 28.86
N GLY A 650 6.79 -28.55 28.26
CA GLY A 650 6.34 -29.73 27.51
C GLY A 650 7.10 -29.93 26.19
N GLU A 651 6.64 -30.90 25.39
CA GLU A 651 7.24 -31.27 24.09
C GLU A 651 6.93 -30.29 22.96
N HIS A 652 5.91 -29.44 23.10
CA HIS A 652 5.52 -28.47 22.08
C HIS A 652 6.41 -27.23 22.16
N ALA A 653 7.13 -26.92 21.09
CA ALA A 653 8.03 -25.77 21.00
C ALA A 653 7.27 -24.49 20.66
N MET A 654 7.67 -23.37 21.26
CA MET A 654 7.18 -22.05 20.90
C MET A 654 7.75 -21.62 19.54
N ALA A 655 6.91 -21.13 18.64
CA ALA A 655 7.33 -20.54 17.35
C ALA A 655 8.21 -19.29 17.58
N ALA A 656 9.16 -19.06 16.66
CA ALA A 656 10.01 -17.88 16.68
C ALA A 656 9.27 -16.66 16.11
N HIS A 657 9.48 -15.49 16.70
CA HIS A 657 8.93 -14.22 16.23
C HIS A 657 10.06 -13.24 15.89
N PRO A 658 10.88 -13.51 14.85
CA PRO A 658 12.03 -12.68 14.50
C PRO A 658 11.67 -11.25 14.08
N GLN A 659 10.39 -11.00 13.77
CA GLN A 659 9.84 -9.68 13.47
C GLN A 659 9.63 -8.80 14.72
N ILE A 660 9.53 -9.38 15.91
CA ILE A 660 9.36 -8.62 17.16
C ILE A 660 10.72 -8.05 17.58
N ARG A 661 10.79 -6.74 17.78
CA ARG A 661 12.04 -6.09 18.22
C ARG A 661 12.36 -6.44 19.69
N PRO A 662 13.65 -6.45 20.10
CA PRO A 662 14.05 -6.78 21.47
C PRO A 662 13.36 -5.99 22.59
N ASP A 663 13.12 -4.71 22.37
CA ASP A 663 12.42 -3.81 23.29
C ASP A 663 10.90 -4.09 23.36
N GLN A 664 10.28 -4.45 22.23
CA GLN A 664 8.88 -4.89 22.19
C GLN A 664 8.71 -6.20 22.97
N ALA A 665 9.59 -7.20 22.72
CA ALA A 665 9.57 -8.45 23.46
C ALA A 665 9.80 -8.24 24.97
N ALA A 666 10.72 -7.35 25.34
CA ALA A 666 10.94 -6.98 26.75
C ALA A 666 9.69 -6.38 27.41
N SER A 667 8.95 -5.55 26.67
CA SER A 667 7.68 -4.95 27.13
C SER A 667 6.58 -5.99 27.31
N MET A 668 6.43 -6.93 26.36
CA MET A 668 5.50 -8.08 26.46
C MET A 668 5.80 -8.93 27.71
N VAL A 669 7.06 -9.28 27.94
CA VAL A 669 7.46 -10.07 29.13
C VAL A 669 7.25 -9.27 30.40
N SER A 670 7.54 -7.97 30.42
CA SER A 670 7.29 -7.12 31.58
C SER A 670 5.81 -7.13 31.99
N TYR A 671 4.90 -7.11 31.03
CA TYR A 671 3.47 -7.28 31.29
C TYR A 671 3.15 -8.66 31.87
N ILE A 672 3.60 -9.73 31.21
CA ILE A 672 3.34 -11.11 31.67
C ILE A 672 3.81 -11.28 33.12
N MET A 673 5.02 -10.81 33.44
CA MET A 673 5.59 -10.91 34.79
C MET A 673 4.82 -10.09 35.83
N SER A 674 4.18 -8.99 35.44
CA SER A 674 3.35 -8.16 36.32
C SER A 674 2.08 -8.89 36.81
N LEU A 675 1.62 -9.90 36.06
CA LEU A 675 0.44 -10.70 36.42
C LEU A 675 0.67 -11.63 37.63
N ALA A 676 1.92 -11.78 38.09
CA ALA A 676 2.26 -12.62 39.24
C ALA A 676 1.85 -12.00 40.59
N ASP A 677 1.47 -10.73 40.62
CA ASP A 677 1.03 -10.03 41.83
C ASP A 677 -0.51 -10.05 41.90
N SER A 678 -1.06 -10.63 42.98
CA SER A 678 -2.49 -10.88 43.20
C SER A 678 -3.32 -9.62 43.51
N LYS A 679 -2.72 -8.45 43.31
CA LYS A 679 -3.40 -7.17 43.13
C LYS A 679 -2.83 -6.62 41.82
N PRO A 680 -3.65 -6.09 40.89
CA PRO A 680 -3.13 -5.22 39.84
C PRO A 680 -2.15 -4.28 40.55
N GLN A 681 -0.90 -4.18 40.08
CA GLN A 681 -0.04 -3.11 40.58
C GLN A 681 -0.82 -1.84 40.26
N ALA A 682 -1.53 -1.30 41.27
CA ALA A 682 -2.07 0.03 41.20
C ALA A 682 -0.88 0.85 40.74
N ALA A 683 -1.00 1.45 39.55
CA ALA A 683 0.00 2.38 39.07
C ALA A 683 0.35 3.25 40.26
N LYS A 684 1.63 3.40 40.61
CA LYS A 684 2.03 4.29 41.71
C LYS A 684 1.31 5.60 41.44
N ALA A 685 0.28 5.93 42.24
CA ALA A 685 -0.57 7.07 41.97
C ALA A 685 0.34 8.29 41.93
N ILE A 686 0.60 8.78 40.72
CA ILE A 686 1.47 9.91 40.52
C ILE A 686 0.70 11.10 41.08
N PRO A 687 1.33 12.00 41.86
CA PRO A 687 0.61 13.14 42.41
C PRO A 687 -0.10 13.93 41.30
N LEU A 688 -1.28 14.48 41.61
CA LEU A 688 -2.09 15.27 40.68
C LEU A 688 -1.38 16.54 40.21
N LYS A 689 -0.28 16.92 40.86
CA LYS A 689 0.60 18.01 40.45
C LYS A 689 2.05 17.58 40.64
N GLY A 690 2.87 17.80 39.63
CA GLY A 690 4.27 17.39 39.69
C GLY A 690 5.07 17.77 38.47
N SER A 691 6.27 17.20 38.41
CA SER A 691 7.18 17.36 37.30
C SER A 691 7.67 16.00 36.84
N PHE A 692 7.56 15.72 35.55
CA PHE A 692 7.97 14.48 34.93
C PHE A 692 9.14 14.73 33.97
N VAL A 693 10.23 13.99 34.13
CA VAL A 693 11.34 14.03 33.17
C VAL A 693 11.08 12.95 32.14
N THR A 694 10.95 13.37 30.89
CA THR A 694 10.66 12.46 29.79
C THR A 694 11.98 11.78 29.34
N THR A 695 12.08 10.46 29.47
CA THR A 695 13.30 9.67 29.15
C THR A 695 12.95 8.32 28.54
N ALA A 696 13.45 8.04 27.34
CA ALA A 696 13.15 6.80 26.65
C ALA A 696 13.77 5.60 27.39
N PRO A 697 13.14 4.41 27.34
CA PRO A 697 13.72 3.19 27.91
C PRO A 697 15.12 2.89 27.36
N ALA A 698 15.99 2.31 28.17
CA ALA A 698 17.42 2.13 27.86
C ALA A 698 17.74 1.34 26.56
N ASN A 699 16.80 0.53 26.08
CA ASN A 699 16.94 -0.30 24.87
C ASN A 699 16.06 0.16 23.70
N ASP A 700 15.41 1.33 23.81
CA ASP A 700 14.55 1.90 22.78
C ASP A 700 15.36 2.77 21.80
N ASN A 701 14.88 2.88 20.57
CA ASN A 701 15.51 3.71 19.53
C ASN A 701 15.21 5.22 19.68
N LYS A 702 14.47 5.59 20.73
CA LYS A 702 14.05 6.95 21.09
C LYS A 702 13.12 7.61 20.08
N ARG A 703 12.46 6.81 19.24
CA ARG A 703 11.51 7.28 18.20
C ARG A 703 10.05 7.06 18.60
N GLY A 704 9.80 6.68 19.85
CA GLY A 704 8.47 6.59 20.45
C GLY A 704 7.92 7.93 20.95
N GLY A 705 6.85 7.86 21.74
CA GLY A 705 6.17 9.00 22.36
C GLY A 705 5.60 8.67 23.74
N TYR A 706 5.04 9.67 24.40
CA TYR A 706 4.42 9.56 25.72
C TYR A 706 2.92 9.79 25.70
N LEU A 707 2.19 9.08 26.56
CA LEU A 707 0.80 9.30 26.89
C LEU A 707 0.68 9.70 28.36
N LEU A 708 0.23 10.92 28.60
CA LEU A 708 -0.19 11.38 29.90
C LEU A 708 -1.71 11.24 30.00
N ARG A 709 -2.18 10.37 30.89
CA ARG A 709 -3.59 10.09 31.11
C ARG A 709 -4.01 10.47 32.53
N ALA A 710 -5.15 11.13 32.66
CA ALA A 710 -5.86 11.33 33.91
C ALA A 710 -7.30 10.83 33.75
N ALA A 711 -7.80 10.06 34.71
CA ALA A 711 -9.16 9.53 34.67
C ALA A 711 -9.80 9.57 36.06
N TYR A 712 -11.12 9.79 36.09
CA TYR A 712 -11.93 9.74 37.29
C TYR A 712 -13.29 9.14 36.96
N LYS A 713 -13.79 8.29 37.86
CA LYS A 713 -15.15 7.76 37.82
C LYS A 713 -15.89 8.34 39.01
N ASP A 714 -17.01 8.99 38.71
CA ASP A 714 -17.90 9.49 39.75
C ASP A 714 -18.54 8.33 40.55
N LYS A 715 -19.32 8.66 41.56
CA LYS A 715 -20.04 7.71 42.42
C LYS A 715 -21.45 7.38 41.89
N GLY A 716 -21.87 7.98 40.77
CA GLY A 716 -23.21 7.91 40.23
C GLY A 716 -24.27 8.57 41.12
N THR A 717 -25.53 8.37 40.78
CA THR A 717 -26.68 8.82 41.58
C THR A 717 -27.55 7.63 41.98
N ALA A 718 -28.61 7.87 42.76
CA ALA A 718 -29.55 6.80 43.14
C ALA A 718 -30.18 6.10 41.92
N ASP A 719 -30.35 6.83 40.81
CA ASP A 719 -31.09 6.38 39.63
C ASP A 719 -30.19 6.15 38.39
N MET A 720 -28.91 6.54 38.44
CA MET A 720 -27.97 6.44 37.31
C MET A 720 -26.64 5.83 37.72
N GLN A 721 -26.12 4.96 36.86
CA GLN A 721 -24.83 4.31 37.07
C GLN A 721 -23.67 5.32 37.03
N PRO A 722 -22.58 5.05 37.76
CA PRO A 722 -21.36 5.85 37.71
C PRO A 722 -20.83 6.08 36.29
N ILE A 723 -20.37 7.29 36.01
CA ILE A 723 -19.76 7.67 34.73
C ILE A 723 -18.27 7.96 34.94
N ALA A 724 -17.44 7.45 34.02
CA ALA A 724 -16.03 7.75 33.98
C ALA A 724 -15.73 8.79 32.90
N SER A 725 -14.87 9.74 33.23
CA SER A 725 -14.27 10.67 32.29
C SER A 725 -12.75 10.57 32.35
N GLU A 726 -12.12 10.88 31.23
CA GLU A 726 -10.67 10.91 31.14
C GLU A 726 -10.19 12.04 30.22
N LYS A 727 -8.94 12.43 30.43
CA LYS A 727 -8.19 13.31 29.56
C LYS A 727 -6.87 12.64 29.22
N ILE A 728 -6.46 12.75 27.96
CA ILE A 728 -5.20 12.21 27.47
C ILE A 728 -4.44 13.31 26.73
N ILE A 729 -3.15 13.44 27.01
CA ILE A 729 -2.19 14.26 26.25
C ILE A 729 -1.14 13.32 25.65
N ALA A 730 -1.03 13.32 24.33
CA ALA A 730 -0.04 12.53 23.60
C ALA A 730 1.13 13.42 23.18
N LEU A 731 2.33 13.14 23.71
CA LEU A 731 3.58 13.77 23.30
C LEU A 731 4.27 12.87 22.28
N ARG A 732 4.31 13.31 21.02
CA ARG A 732 4.85 12.56 19.88
C ARG A 732 6.37 12.71 19.80
N ASN A 733 7.01 11.90 18.96
CA ASN A 733 8.40 12.14 18.63
C ASN A 733 8.57 13.48 17.87
N PRO A 734 9.64 14.26 18.11
CA PRO A 734 9.92 15.48 17.35
C PRO A 734 10.38 15.21 15.92
N VAL A 735 10.64 13.95 15.56
CA VAL A 735 10.87 13.50 14.19
C VAL A 735 9.55 13.02 13.60
N LEU A 736 9.04 13.73 12.59
CA LEU A 736 7.79 13.43 11.91
C LEU A 736 8.04 12.71 10.57
N ASP A 737 7.17 11.74 10.29
CA ASP A 737 7.07 11.10 8.99
C ASP A 737 6.24 11.99 8.04
N PRO A 738 6.80 12.43 6.90
CA PRO A 738 6.08 13.26 5.93
C PRO A 738 4.84 12.57 5.34
N GLU A 739 4.79 11.24 5.34
CA GLU A 739 3.62 10.49 4.83
C GLU A 739 2.41 10.56 5.78
N LEU A 740 2.64 10.93 7.05
CA LEU A 740 1.62 11.05 8.08
C LEU A 740 1.21 12.51 8.33
N ALA A 741 1.44 13.40 7.37
CA ALA A 741 0.98 14.79 7.45
C ALA A 741 -0.55 14.87 7.55
N ASP A 742 -1.06 15.80 8.37
CA ASP A 742 -2.51 15.98 8.57
C ASP A 742 -3.21 16.48 7.31
N VAL A 743 -2.49 17.21 6.47
CA VAL A 743 -2.92 17.65 5.13
C VAL A 743 -1.75 17.59 4.16
N ALA A 744 -2.02 17.18 2.93
CA ALA A 744 -1.02 17.12 1.87
C ALA A 744 -1.65 17.42 0.51
N SER A 745 -0.88 18.04 -0.38
CA SER A 745 -1.26 18.25 -1.78
C SER A 745 -0.03 18.11 -2.67
N GLY A 746 -0.21 17.47 -3.83
CA GLY A 746 0.87 17.21 -4.77
C GLY A 746 1.94 16.29 -4.18
N THR A 747 1.58 15.07 -3.79
CA THR A 747 2.53 14.09 -3.23
C THR A 747 2.51 12.77 -4.01
N GLN A 748 3.63 12.05 -3.97
CA GLN A 748 3.78 10.74 -4.58
C GLN A 748 4.68 9.85 -3.72
N VAL A 749 4.19 8.68 -3.33
CA VAL A 749 4.98 7.63 -2.68
C VAL A 749 5.46 6.66 -3.74
N LEU A 750 6.78 6.45 -3.84
CA LEU A 750 7.40 5.41 -4.66
C LEU A 750 8.13 4.43 -3.76
N THR A 751 8.07 3.13 -4.04
CA THR A 751 8.72 2.13 -3.17
C THR A 751 9.54 1.13 -3.99
N THR A 752 10.70 1.57 -4.50
CA THR A 752 11.63 0.67 -5.23
C THR A 752 13.06 1.21 -5.29
N PRO A 753 14.10 0.52 -4.76
CA PRO A 753 14.10 -0.63 -3.82
C PRO A 753 13.87 -0.20 -2.36
N SER A 754 13.59 1.08 -2.13
CA SER A 754 13.39 1.69 -0.82
C SER A 754 12.29 2.76 -0.93
N ARG A 755 11.55 3.03 0.15
CA ARG A 755 10.37 3.92 0.15
C ARG A 755 10.79 5.40 0.06
N SER A 756 10.32 6.14 -0.94
CA SER A 756 10.61 7.56 -1.16
C SER A 756 9.33 8.35 -1.30
N PHE A 757 9.19 9.39 -0.49
CA PHE A 757 8.06 10.31 -0.53
C PHE A 757 8.46 11.57 -1.30
N SER A 758 7.72 11.88 -2.35
CA SER A 758 8.04 12.95 -3.30
C SER A 758 6.96 14.03 -3.30
N MET A 759 7.39 15.27 -3.40
CA MET A 759 6.53 16.43 -3.64
C MET A 759 6.45 16.68 -5.15
N VAL A 760 5.25 16.85 -5.69
CA VAL A 760 4.92 16.86 -7.12
C VAL A 760 4.13 18.12 -7.47
N GLY A 761 4.61 18.86 -8.45
CA GLY A 761 3.99 20.09 -8.91
C GLY A 761 4.34 21.31 -8.06
N ASN A 762 4.24 22.48 -8.69
CA ASN A 762 4.44 23.76 -8.01
C ASN A 762 3.36 23.99 -6.95
N GLN A 763 3.75 24.55 -5.80
CA GLN A 763 2.88 24.77 -4.64
C GLN A 763 2.34 23.48 -4.00
N SER A 764 3.00 22.35 -4.23
CA SER A 764 2.76 21.15 -3.42
C SER A 764 3.09 21.45 -1.95
N TYR A 765 2.36 20.85 -1.01
CA TYR A 765 2.54 21.16 0.40
C TYR A 765 2.22 19.99 1.32
N LEU A 766 2.74 20.09 2.54
CA LEU A 766 2.41 19.26 3.70
C LEU A 766 2.05 20.18 4.86
N GLY A 767 1.08 19.79 5.69
CA GLY A 767 0.71 20.55 6.88
C GLY A 767 0.51 19.63 8.08
N TYR A 768 1.00 20.09 9.24
CA TYR A 768 0.73 19.49 10.54
C TYR A 768 0.00 20.48 11.42
N LYS A 769 -1.06 20.03 12.06
CA LYS A 769 -1.95 20.87 12.84
C LYS A 769 -1.59 20.84 14.32
N ASN A 770 -1.89 21.95 15.00
CA ASN A 770 -1.77 22.08 16.45
C ASN A 770 -0.39 21.70 17.03
N ILE A 771 0.68 22.20 16.41
CA ILE A 771 2.05 22.03 16.90
C ILE A 771 2.36 23.13 17.93
N ASP A 772 2.72 22.72 19.15
CA ASP A 772 3.21 23.63 20.18
C ASP A 772 4.68 24.00 19.92
N PHE A 773 4.92 25.27 19.60
CA PHE A 773 6.24 25.83 19.36
C PHE A 773 6.99 26.21 20.64
N THR A 774 6.39 25.99 21.82
CA THR A 774 7.06 26.23 23.11
C THR A 774 8.37 25.44 23.19
N HIS A 775 9.47 26.16 23.43
CA HIS A 775 10.85 25.64 23.46
C HIS A 775 11.41 25.06 22.15
N ILE A 776 10.72 25.18 21.01
CA ILE A 776 11.28 24.81 19.69
C ILE A 776 12.22 25.93 19.23
N GLN A 777 13.43 25.57 18.82
CA GLN A 777 14.48 26.50 18.38
C GLN A 777 14.81 26.35 16.89
N GLN A 778 14.54 25.19 16.29
CA GLN A 778 14.84 24.92 14.88
C GLN A 778 13.92 23.84 14.31
N ILE A 779 13.61 23.95 13.02
CA ILE A 779 13.04 22.88 12.21
C ILE A 779 14.11 22.45 11.20
N GLU A 780 14.38 21.15 11.12
CA GLU A 780 15.31 20.55 10.17
C GLU A 780 14.57 19.65 9.19
N LEU A 781 14.80 19.85 7.89
CA LEU A 781 14.21 19.06 6.81
C LEU A 781 15.32 18.31 6.07
N LEU A 782 15.15 17.00 5.88
CA LEU A 782 16.05 16.21 5.05
C LEU A 782 15.42 15.98 3.68
N LEU A 783 16.02 16.60 2.66
CA LEU A 783 15.46 16.67 1.30
C LEU A 783 16.43 16.11 0.25
N GLN A 784 15.90 15.56 -0.84
CA GLN A 784 16.68 15.04 -1.97
C GLN A 784 16.07 15.43 -3.31
N ALA A 785 16.88 15.91 -4.25
CA ALA A 785 16.47 16.07 -5.65
C ALA A 785 17.33 15.13 -6.50
N GLN A 786 16.83 13.93 -6.81
CA GLN A 786 17.57 12.93 -7.58
C GLN A 786 17.23 13.04 -9.08
N PRO A 787 18.22 13.24 -9.98
CA PRO A 787 17.97 13.26 -11.42
C PRO A 787 17.32 11.97 -11.94
N ARG A 788 17.64 10.82 -11.33
CA ARG A 788 17.06 9.51 -11.68
C ARG A 788 15.54 9.44 -11.51
N SER A 789 14.98 10.16 -10.54
CA SER A 789 13.52 10.24 -10.35
C SER A 789 12.89 11.38 -11.18
N GLY A 790 13.68 12.11 -11.97
CA GLY A 790 13.21 13.28 -12.71
C GLY A 790 12.92 14.48 -11.80
N ALA A 791 13.49 14.52 -10.60
CA ALA A 791 13.30 15.62 -9.65
C ALA A 791 13.95 16.90 -10.19
N LEU A 792 13.19 17.99 -10.23
CA LEU A 792 13.65 19.29 -10.76
C LEU A 792 14.34 20.17 -9.70
N GLY A 793 14.20 19.84 -8.42
CA GLY A 793 14.56 20.73 -7.32
C GLY A 793 13.50 21.81 -7.08
N GLY A 794 13.80 22.72 -6.16
CA GLY A 794 12.87 23.78 -5.74
C GLY A 794 13.28 24.44 -4.44
N VAL A 795 12.42 25.32 -3.94
CA VAL A 795 12.53 25.92 -2.60
C VAL A 795 11.43 25.34 -1.72
N VAL A 796 11.71 25.13 -0.44
CA VAL A 796 10.67 24.88 0.56
C VAL A 796 10.52 26.12 1.45
N GLU A 797 9.29 26.60 1.56
CA GLU A 797 8.88 27.65 2.49
C GLU A 797 8.13 27.02 3.67
N VAL A 798 8.36 27.51 4.88
CA VAL A 798 7.67 27.07 6.08
C VAL A 798 6.78 28.19 6.59
N HIS A 799 5.48 27.94 6.61
CA HIS A 799 4.46 28.90 7.01
C HIS A 799 3.73 28.45 8.27
N LEU A 800 3.25 29.42 9.05
CA LEU A 800 2.35 29.18 10.17
C LEU A 800 0.90 29.41 9.74
N ASP A 801 -0.02 28.63 10.27
CA ASP A 801 -1.48 28.85 10.23
C ASP A 801 -2.10 28.94 8.82
N GLY A 802 -1.40 28.43 7.80
CA GLY A 802 -1.89 28.27 6.42
C GLY A 802 -0.75 28.15 5.41
N VAL A 803 -1.07 27.71 4.18
CA VAL A 803 -0.09 27.63 3.08
C VAL A 803 0.43 29.00 2.61
N ASP A 804 -0.35 30.06 2.84
CA ASP A 804 0.02 31.46 2.58
C ASP A 804 0.13 32.28 3.87
N GLY A 805 0.23 31.61 5.03
CA GLY A 805 0.30 32.27 6.32
C GLY A 805 1.67 32.90 6.60
N PRO A 806 1.91 33.42 7.81
CA PRO A 806 3.19 34.04 8.16
C PRO A 806 4.38 33.12 7.88
N LEU A 807 5.34 33.61 7.09
CA LEU A 807 6.56 32.87 6.74
C LEU A 807 7.49 32.78 7.95
N LEU A 808 7.80 31.55 8.38
CA LEU A 808 8.76 31.25 9.42
C LEU A 808 10.20 31.19 8.87
N GLY A 809 10.35 30.67 7.65
CA GLY A 809 11.62 30.65 6.94
C GLY A 809 11.54 29.85 5.64
N GLN A 810 12.63 29.85 4.89
CA GLN A 810 12.71 29.17 3.60
C GLN A 810 14.08 28.53 3.40
N SER A 811 14.14 27.49 2.56
CA SER A 811 15.42 26.91 2.13
C SER A 811 16.11 27.78 1.08
N GLU A 812 17.40 27.55 0.89
CA GLU A 812 18.04 27.86 -0.40
C GLU A 812 17.46 26.98 -1.52
N GLN A 813 17.81 27.30 -2.76
CA GLN A 813 17.41 26.49 -3.93
C GLN A 813 18.01 25.07 -3.80
N ILE A 814 17.14 24.07 -3.69
CA ILE A 814 17.52 22.66 -3.75
C ILE A 814 17.71 22.32 -5.23
N VAL A 815 18.90 21.88 -5.59
CA VAL A 815 19.25 21.52 -6.97
C VAL A 815 19.37 20.01 -7.15
N PRO A 816 19.01 19.47 -8.34
CA PRO A 816 19.23 18.07 -8.62
C PRO A 816 20.71 17.70 -8.51
N LYS A 817 21.03 16.66 -7.72
CA LYS A 817 22.41 16.19 -7.53
C LYS A 817 22.52 14.72 -7.91
N ASP A 818 23.36 14.43 -8.90
CA ASP A 818 23.78 13.06 -9.19
C ASP A 818 24.77 12.62 -8.11
N VAL A 819 24.33 11.70 -7.25
CA VAL A 819 25.20 11.04 -6.29
C VAL A 819 25.43 9.62 -6.78
N ASP A 820 26.65 9.33 -7.25
CA ASP A 820 27.05 7.97 -7.58
C ASP A 820 27.07 7.12 -6.30
N PHE A 821 26.18 6.13 -6.28
CA PHE A 821 26.01 5.20 -5.16
C PHE A 821 27.32 4.48 -4.79
N ARG A 822 28.21 4.19 -5.75
CA ARG A 822 29.52 3.57 -5.48
C ARG A 822 30.44 4.54 -4.76
N THR A 823 30.46 5.81 -5.15
CA THR A 823 31.31 6.84 -4.55
C THR A 823 30.85 7.18 -3.12
N ALA A 824 29.53 7.27 -2.89
CA ALA A 824 28.97 7.50 -1.55
C ALA A 824 29.32 6.35 -0.59
N MET A 825 29.21 5.10 -1.04
CA MET A 825 29.60 3.92 -0.26
C MET A 825 31.10 3.92 0.08
N GLN A 826 31.97 4.30 -0.85
CA GLN A 826 33.42 4.42 -0.60
C GLN A 826 33.75 5.53 0.41
N GLN A 827 33.06 6.68 0.34
CA GLN A 827 33.26 7.80 1.27
C GLN A 827 32.82 7.47 2.69
N MET A 828 31.68 6.79 2.86
CA MET A 828 31.24 6.30 4.18
C MET A 828 32.24 5.30 4.78
N GLN A 829 32.81 4.42 3.95
CA GLN A 829 33.81 3.45 4.38
C GLN A 829 35.11 4.12 4.84
N GLN A 830 35.52 5.21 4.18
CA GLN A 830 36.66 6.03 4.60
C GLN A 830 36.40 6.79 5.91
N GLN A 831 35.21 7.36 6.11
CA GLN A 831 34.84 8.07 7.35
C GLN A 831 34.69 7.13 8.56
N GLN A 832 34.26 5.88 8.36
CA GLN A 832 34.23 4.88 9.44
C GLN A 832 35.64 4.41 9.82
N ASN A 833 36.55 4.32 8.85
CA ASN A 833 37.95 3.96 9.09
C ASN A 833 38.74 5.06 9.79
N SER A 834 38.41 6.34 9.57
CA SER A 834 39.08 7.47 10.24
C SER A 834 38.70 7.68 11.71
N LYS A 835 37.63 7.02 12.20
CA LYS A 835 37.18 7.07 13.61
C LYS A 835 37.69 5.92 14.47
N LYS A 836 38.41 4.94 13.91
CA LYS A 836 39.06 3.87 14.68
C LYS A 836 40.49 4.28 15.06
N PRO A 837 40.94 4.08 16.32
CA PRO A 837 42.34 4.27 16.67
C PRO A 837 43.22 3.37 15.80
N GLN A 838 44.27 3.93 15.20
CA GLN A 838 45.26 3.18 14.42
C GLN A 838 45.91 2.09 15.29
N LYS A 839 45.36 0.88 15.27
CA LYS A 839 46.10 -0.35 15.55
C LYS A 839 45.65 -1.41 14.56
N THR A 840 46.64 -1.95 13.86
CA THR A 840 46.64 -3.06 12.90
C THR A 840 46.41 -2.70 11.42
N SER A 841 47.46 -2.95 10.63
CA SER A 841 47.57 -2.79 9.19
C SER A 841 47.14 -4.07 8.46
N GLN A 842 45.86 -4.40 8.50
CA GLN A 842 45.29 -5.38 7.56
C GLN A 842 43.95 -4.89 6.99
N PRO A 843 43.72 -5.02 5.67
CA PRO A 843 42.42 -4.75 5.09
C PRO A 843 41.42 -5.80 5.59
N GLY A 844 40.37 -5.34 6.29
CA GLY A 844 39.26 -6.19 6.72
C GLY A 844 38.44 -6.70 5.53
N PRO A 845 37.65 -7.78 5.71
CA PRO A 845 36.85 -8.36 4.63
C PRO A 845 35.79 -7.39 4.13
N ALA A 846 35.45 -7.49 2.84
CA ALA A 846 34.38 -6.72 2.23
C ALA A 846 33.04 -7.00 2.95
N ILE A 847 32.36 -5.93 3.36
CA ILE A 847 31.07 -6.00 4.07
C ILE A 847 30.02 -6.55 3.09
N SER A 848 29.33 -7.63 3.46
CA SER A 848 28.19 -8.14 2.70
C SER A 848 27.02 -7.14 2.73
N ALA A 849 26.18 -7.09 1.69
CA ALA A 849 25.04 -6.16 1.61
C ALA A 849 24.05 -6.21 2.80
N ALA A 850 24.11 -7.25 3.65
CA ALA A 850 23.27 -7.44 4.82
C ALA A 850 23.62 -6.52 6.03
N THR A 851 24.70 -5.74 5.97
CA THR A 851 25.16 -4.87 7.09
C THR A 851 25.08 -3.36 6.79
N ILE A 852 24.44 -2.97 5.68
CA ILE A 852 24.34 -1.55 5.26
C ILE A 852 23.15 -0.90 5.97
N ASP A 853 23.43 0.12 6.79
CA ASP A 853 22.41 1.03 7.31
C ASP A 853 21.95 1.99 6.20
N PHE A 854 20.90 1.59 5.48
CA PHE A 854 20.33 2.39 4.40
C PHE A 854 19.75 3.73 4.86
N ASN A 855 19.38 3.87 6.14
CA ASN A 855 18.89 5.14 6.68
C ASN A 855 20.06 6.12 6.87
N ALA A 856 21.20 5.65 7.36
CA ALA A 856 22.42 6.44 7.42
C ALA A 856 22.90 6.87 6.02
N LEU A 857 22.84 5.98 5.04
CA LEU A 857 23.18 6.29 3.64
C LEU A 857 22.21 7.32 3.03
N ARG A 858 20.91 7.20 3.31
CA ARG A 858 19.91 8.19 2.86
C ARG A 858 20.14 9.55 3.47
N ARG A 859 20.39 9.64 4.79
CA ARG A 859 20.75 10.90 5.45
C ARG A 859 22.01 11.51 4.85
N PHE A 860 23.02 10.70 4.52
CA PHE A 860 24.25 11.16 3.85
C PHE A 860 23.99 11.76 2.46
N MET A 861 23.01 11.24 1.73
CA MET A 861 22.66 11.73 0.39
C MET A 861 21.67 12.91 0.41
N SER A 862 21.12 13.28 1.57
CA SER A 862 20.15 14.36 1.72
C SER A 862 20.82 15.72 1.96
N VAL A 863 20.14 16.78 1.52
CA VAL A 863 20.40 18.15 1.94
C VAL A 863 19.60 18.42 3.21
N ALA A 864 20.29 18.83 4.27
CA ALA A 864 19.67 19.28 5.51
C ALA A 864 19.34 20.78 5.41
N VAL A 865 18.07 21.13 5.43
CA VAL A 865 17.59 22.52 5.52
C VAL A 865 17.27 22.81 6.97
N LYS A 866 17.90 23.85 7.54
CA LYS A 866 17.72 24.25 8.94
C LYS A 866 17.04 25.61 9.00
N ILE A 867 15.86 25.66 9.58
CA ILE A 867 15.04 26.87 9.71
C ILE A 867 15.00 27.25 11.19
N PRO A 868 15.67 28.34 11.60
CA PRO A 868 15.62 28.80 12.98
C PRO A 868 14.21 29.27 13.34
N VAL A 869 13.77 28.94 14.55
CA VAL A 869 12.50 29.39 15.10
C VAL A 869 12.78 30.49 16.11
N THR A 870 12.42 31.72 15.76
CA THR A 870 12.60 32.90 16.63
C THR A 870 11.27 33.55 16.93
N ASN A 871 11.01 33.85 18.21
CA ASN A 871 9.81 34.58 18.68
C ASN A 871 8.46 33.93 18.37
N VAL A 872 8.43 32.61 18.11
CA VAL A 872 7.19 31.83 17.98
C VAL A 872 7.00 31.00 19.26
N GLN A 873 5.81 31.04 19.84
CA GLN A 873 5.44 30.30 21.06
C GLN A 873 3.97 29.90 20.97
N GLY A 874 3.58 28.86 21.71
CA GLY A 874 2.21 28.38 21.70
C GLY A 874 1.89 27.52 20.48
N THR A 875 0.60 27.23 20.30
CA THR A 875 0.10 26.25 19.33
C THR A 875 -0.20 26.91 17.99
N HIS A 876 0.39 26.38 16.92
CA HIS A 876 0.19 26.81 15.53
C HIS A 876 0.03 25.61 14.61
N ASP A 877 -0.65 25.80 13.47
CA ASP A 877 -0.49 24.88 12.36
C ASP A 877 0.81 25.22 11.61
N VAL A 878 1.53 24.24 11.08
CA VAL A 878 2.76 24.45 10.32
C VAL A 878 2.66 23.79 8.95
N TYR A 879 2.99 24.55 7.91
CA TYR A 879 2.91 24.13 6.51
C TYR A 879 4.28 24.21 5.84
N PHE A 880 4.65 23.16 5.12
CA PHE A 880 5.84 23.06 4.28
C PHE A 880 5.41 23.16 2.82
N VAL A 881 5.67 24.29 2.17
CA VAL A 881 5.20 24.60 0.80
C VAL A 881 6.37 24.56 -0.16
N PHE A 882 6.29 23.72 -1.18
CA PHE A 882 7.36 23.50 -2.15
C PHE A 882 7.07 24.26 -3.44
N LYS A 883 7.99 25.15 -3.81
CA LYS A 883 7.83 26.04 -4.96
C LYS A 883 8.90 25.78 -6.02
N ASN A 884 8.43 25.64 -7.25
CA ASN A 884 9.24 25.70 -8.46
C ASN A 884 8.31 26.13 -9.62
N PRO A 885 8.23 27.43 -9.93
CA PRO A 885 7.34 27.93 -10.98
C PRO A 885 7.61 27.37 -12.38
N ALA A 886 8.79 26.79 -12.61
CA ALA A 886 9.14 26.14 -13.88
C ALA A 886 8.65 24.70 -13.98
N ALA A 887 8.09 24.13 -12.91
CA ALA A 887 7.61 22.76 -12.87
C ALA A 887 6.13 22.66 -13.30
N GLY A 888 5.82 21.77 -14.24
CA GLY A 888 4.44 21.40 -14.56
C GLY A 888 3.77 20.59 -13.44
N GLU A 889 2.45 20.47 -13.47
CA GLU A 889 1.61 19.87 -12.41
C GLU A 889 2.03 18.44 -12.00
N ASN A 890 2.63 17.67 -12.90
CA ASN A 890 3.00 16.26 -12.68
C ASN A 890 4.52 16.03 -12.50
N LYS A 891 5.30 17.07 -12.18
CA LYS A 891 6.77 16.96 -12.02
C LYS A 891 7.18 16.84 -10.57
N ILE A 892 8.01 15.85 -10.26
CA ILE A 892 8.64 15.73 -8.94
C ILE A 892 9.56 16.93 -8.73
N LEU A 893 9.39 17.63 -7.62
CA LEU A 893 10.28 18.71 -7.20
C LEU A 893 11.42 18.16 -6.36
N VAL A 894 11.06 17.62 -5.20
CA VAL A 894 11.99 17.10 -4.20
C VAL A 894 11.38 15.90 -3.50
N GLN A 895 12.23 15.00 -3.03
CA GLN A 895 11.89 13.91 -2.13
C GLN A 895 12.13 14.37 -0.70
N MET A 896 11.16 14.13 0.17
CA MET A 896 11.25 14.44 1.59
C MET A 896 11.51 13.16 2.37
N VAL A 897 12.59 13.15 3.13
CA VAL A 897 13.06 11.97 3.88
C VAL A 897 12.59 12.04 5.33
N GLU A 898 12.67 13.20 5.95
CA GLU A 898 12.40 13.38 7.38
C GLU A 898 12.16 14.86 7.71
N ILE A 899 11.32 15.13 8.70
CA ILE A 899 11.11 16.45 9.32
C ILE A 899 11.45 16.31 10.80
N GLN A 900 12.30 17.19 11.34
CA GLN A 900 12.69 17.15 12.75
C GLN A 900 12.56 18.52 13.41
N PHE A 901 11.87 18.57 14.54
CA PHE A 901 11.83 19.73 15.42
C PHE A 901 12.91 19.60 16.50
N GLN A 902 13.59 20.69 16.85
CA GLN A 902 14.69 20.67 17.81
C GLN A 902 14.46 21.72 18.91
N ASN A 903 14.65 21.30 20.16
CA ASN A 903 14.56 22.18 21.34
C ASN A 903 15.92 22.65 21.89
N LYS A 904 17.01 22.21 21.26
CA LYS A 904 18.38 22.63 21.54
C LYS A 904 19.13 22.74 20.22
N LEU A 905 19.81 23.86 20.01
CA LEU A 905 20.77 23.98 18.91
C LEU A 905 22.01 23.11 19.21
N PRO A 906 22.56 22.36 18.24
CA PRO A 906 23.83 21.67 18.40
C PRO A 906 24.93 22.65 18.83
N GLU A 907 25.80 22.25 19.77
CA GLU A 907 26.97 23.06 20.15
C GLU A 907 27.91 23.20 18.93
N GLY A 908 28.07 24.44 18.45
CA GLY A 908 28.98 24.80 17.35
C GLY A 908 28.27 25.13 16.04
N ASN A 909 27.75 26.36 15.95
CA ASN A 909 27.58 27.08 14.68
C ASN A 909 28.67 28.16 14.59
#